data_AF-A0A258JRW9-F1
#
_entry.id   AF-A0A258JRW9-F1
#
_cell.length_a   1.000
_cell.length_b   1.000
_cell.length_c   1.000
_cell.angle_alpha   90.00
_cell.angle_beta   90.00
_cell.angle_gamma   90.00
#
_symmetry.space_group_name_H-M   'P 1'
#
loop_
_entity.id
_entity.type
_entity.pdbx_description
1 polymer ?
#
loop_
_entity_poly.entity_id
_entity_poly.type
_entity_poly.pdbx_seq_one_letter_code
_entity_poly.pdbx_strand_id
1 'polypeptide(L)'
;MGQAGSGLAGLRRALRRSAALGVLAVAAAPGAASAAGTGWNMYQPYSESYYVRYLANLGEVIQTGTEYGYNAMLLFPILIDNTYALNIGMDTGSTGIVIGTGNSAISGISYNVTRPGWVYYSSSGTLLTGFFTDSSTVAFTSTEGGTNAVAQLSILIATNGYCINPRAADAAGCTPSSAPGTAMMGVGFDRNTMGTTAVDPALGEALVPQLVNAPATPASLNPFLNLVEMQAGTMRAGYIVTPYGVSLGLTAANTAPVAGNAFAYGQLLPLSPSQPNNWQAQPMVLTVTNGQGVTSGPQSGSILMDTGVQDGFLVLPAVSSAPFVTAGGQLANGVTVTVNLLGAQGLVGYTFTVGTANAQVPNGVNWVNPAGSPNFFNSSLHTYTAFNVLYDAEGGFVGIQLNGYGAGTNAYVAPVLVANGLLAPTSALDVDMPVILASAATVSTVNGNVAFQGDMTGPGSLTVTGPGTVTLSAAGSYSGGTFVQQGTFALTGTLTGSVSVASGAAFTSQGGYVVTAGETFTNAGSFTTLTSGVPLYNLGTLSNTGILTSAVGNTGTLSNSGVIIGDVSNIGTLANDGAIMGTLANAGMVTGTGAVMALEQRAGGTLAPGGPGALGVFSVFNTLTMQAGSTLQMDLGPSGASDRVAVGGAAALAGGALALTTAASATIGSTYTLMTADSVTGRFDSVAVSNPLIAAQVSYGSEDVAVTLLRSSVPL
;
A
#
# COMPACT_ATOMS: atom_id res chain seq x y z
N MET A 1 7.06 18.77 76.37
CA MET A 1 7.63 20.14 76.43
C MET A 1 7.36 20.76 75.07
N GLY A 2 6.45 21.70 74.85
CA GLY A 2 5.83 22.68 75.72
C GLY A 2 5.84 24.01 74.98
N GLN A 3 4.68 24.38 74.43
CA GLN A 3 4.18 25.75 74.14
C GLN A 3 5.00 26.64 73.17
N ALA A 4 4.48 27.61 72.43
CA ALA A 4 3.23 28.38 72.37
C ALA A 4 3.09 28.87 70.90
N GLY A 5 2.00 29.38 70.35
CA GLY A 5 0.70 29.78 70.87
C GLY A 5 -0.07 30.46 69.71
N SER A 6 -1.41 30.35 69.75
CA SER A 6 -2.47 31.29 69.29
C SER A 6 -2.15 32.39 68.26
N GLY A 7 -2.97 32.69 67.25
CA GLY A 7 -4.36 32.32 67.01
C GLY A 7 -5.03 33.32 66.04
N LEU A 8 -6.11 32.83 65.43
CA LEU A 8 -7.29 33.52 64.88
C LEU A 8 -7.22 34.56 63.73
N ALA A 9 -8.08 34.24 62.74
CA ALA A 9 -8.97 35.10 61.94
C ALA A 9 -8.49 35.63 60.57
N GLY A 10 -9.27 35.33 59.52
CA GLY A 10 -9.21 36.07 58.25
C GLY A 10 -9.83 35.39 57.02
N LEU A 11 -11.10 35.69 56.76
CA LEU A 11 -11.89 35.37 55.56
C LEU A 11 -11.23 35.76 54.21
N ARG A 12 -11.53 34.94 53.18
CA ARG A 12 -11.83 35.27 51.77
C ARG A 12 -10.76 35.98 50.89
N ARG A 13 -10.59 35.39 49.68
CA ARG A 13 -10.00 35.88 48.39
C ARG A 13 -8.75 35.05 48.01
N ALA A 14 -8.55 34.56 46.80
CA ALA A 14 -9.28 34.72 45.55
C ALA A 14 -8.97 33.54 44.61
N LEU A 15 -9.99 33.13 43.86
CA LEU A 15 -9.89 32.62 42.50
C LEU A 15 -8.82 33.38 41.70
N ARG A 16 -7.90 32.64 41.09
CA ARG A 16 -7.23 32.90 39.79
C ARG A 16 -5.91 32.12 39.75
N ARG A 17 -5.94 30.93 39.14
CA ARG A 17 -4.80 30.44 38.35
C ARG A 17 -5.32 29.81 37.08
N SER A 18 -5.47 30.71 36.11
CA SER A 18 -5.17 30.58 34.69
C SER A 18 -4.99 29.16 34.15
N ALA A 19 -5.84 28.85 33.18
CA ALA A 19 -5.57 27.92 32.10
C ALA A 19 -4.18 28.18 31.52
N ALA A 20 -3.24 27.28 31.79
CA ALA A 20 -2.08 27.10 30.96
C ALA A 20 -2.49 26.10 29.88
N LEU A 21 -2.74 26.60 28.66
CA LEU A 21 -2.69 25.80 27.45
C LEU A 21 -1.27 25.22 27.37
N GLY A 22 -1.08 24.01 27.88
CA GLY A 22 0.08 23.21 27.56
C GLY A 22 -0.06 22.77 26.11
N VAL A 23 0.52 23.54 25.20
CA VAL A 23 0.89 23.02 23.87
C VAL A 23 1.89 21.91 24.14
N LEU A 24 1.39 20.67 24.15
CA LEU A 24 2.26 19.50 24.16
C LEU A 24 2.91 19.47 22.77
N ALA A 25 4.07 20.09 22.66
CA ALA A 25 4.96 19.86 21.54
C ALA A 25 5.27 18.36 21.53
N VAL A 26 4.66 17.62 20.60
CA VAL A 26 5.11 16.28 20.25
C VAL A 26 6.47 16.48 19.59
N ALA A 27 7.52 16.50 20.41
CA ALA A 27 8.86 16.33 19.92
C ALA A 27 8.90 14.93 19.30
N ALA A 28 8.97 14.88 17.96
CA ALA A 28 9.35 13.68 17.26
C ALA A 28 10.74 13.28 17.77
N ALA A 29 10.79 12.36 18.73
CA ALA A 29 12.01 11.67 19.04
C ALA A 29 12.46 10.98 17.74
N PRO A 30 13.73 11.06 17.34
CA PRO A 30 14.23 10.20 16.29
C PRO A 30 13.93 8.77 16.74
N GLY A 31 13.11 8.07 15.96
CA GLY A 31 12.71 6.70 16.25
C GLY A 31 13.96 5.89 16.52
N ALA A 32 14.04 5.30 17.72
CA ALA A 32 14.97 4.21 17.93
C ALA A 32 14.61 3.17 16.87
N ALA A 33 15.51 2.93 15.92
CA ALA A 33 15.32 1.92 14.90
C ALA A 33 14.95 0.61 15.62
N SER A 34 13.70 0.17 15.44
CA SER A 34 13.31 -1.17 15.85
C SER A 34 14.26 -2.12 15.12
N ALA A 35 14.72 -3.16 15.82
CA ALA A 35 15.45 -4.23 15.15
C ALA A 35 14.57 -4.70 13.98
N ALA A 36 15.08 -4.60 12.75
CA ALA A 36 14.30 -4.90 11.56
C ALA A 36 13.75 -6.32 11.69
N GLY A 37 12.42 -6.42 11.77
CA GLY A 37 11.75 -7.71 11.70
C GLY A 37 12.17 -8.45 10.44
N THR A 38 12.28 -9.78 10.55
CA THR A 38 12.68 -10.66 9.43
C THR A 38 11.62 -11.71 9.10
N GLY A 39 10.56 -11.76 9.89
CA GLY A 39 9.38 -12.60 9.80
C GLY A 39 8.47 -12.22 8.63
N TRP A 40 8.44 -13.14 7.67
CA TRP A 40 7.44 -13.25 6.62
C TRP A 40 6.97 -14.71 6.62
N ASN A 41 5.77 -14.98 7.12
CA ASN A 41 5.29 -16.36 7.30
C ASN A 41 4.41 -16.88 6.15
N MET A 42 4.32 -16.17 5.02
CA MET A 42 3.48 -16.56 3.88
C MET A 42 3.79 -17.98 3.36
N TYR A 43 5.04 -18.44 3.49
CA TYR A 43 5.48 -19.73 2.97
C TYR A 43 5.53 -20.85 4.02
N GLN A 44 5.12 -20.58 5.28
CA GLN A 44 5.05 -21.59 6.36
C GLN A 44 4.13 -22.78 6.07
N PRO A 45 3.00 -22.63 5.34
CA PRO A 45 2.15 -23.77 5.01
C PRO A 45 2.78 -24.80 4.05
N TYR A 46 3.93 -24.50 3.42
CA TYR A 46 4.51 -25.31 2.36
C TYR A 46 5.86 -25.92 2.76
N SER A 47 6.03 -27.20 2.48
CA SER A 47 7.27 -27.96 2.78
C SER A 47 7.93 -28.59 1.56
N GLU A 48 7.24 -28.67 0.43
CA GLU A 48 7.76 -29.28 -0.79
C GLU A 48 8.60 -28.29 -1.60
N SER A 49 9.83 -28.68 -1.94
CA SER A 49 10.68 -27.96 -2.90
C SER A 49 11.74 -28.89 -3.48
N TYR A 50 12.23 -28.54 -4.66
CA TYR A 50 13.40 -29.16 -5.28
C TYR A 50 14.52 -28.14 -5.41
N TYR A 51 15.77 -28.56 -5.20
CA TYR A 51 16.93 -27.75 -5.55
C TYR A 51 17.63 -28.37 -6.77
N VAL A 52 17.75 -27.60 -7.85
CA VAL A 52 18.31 -28.05 -9.12
C VAL A 52 19.60 -27.30 -9.40
N ARG A 53 20.72 -28.02 -9.57
CA ARG A 53 22.02 -27.41 -9.83
C ARG A 53 22.22 -27.06 -11.30
N TYR A 54 22.92 -25.96 -11.55
CA TYR A 54 23.50 -25.69 -12.86
C TYR A 54 24.64 -26.68 -13.15
N LEU A 55 24.96 -26.88 -14.43
CA LEU A 55 26.19 -27.59 -14.82
C LEU A 55 27.45 -26.84 -14.40
N ALA A 56 27.45 -25.53 -14.62
CA ALA A 56 28.47 -24.59 -14.19
C ALA A 56 27.80 -23.48 -13.38
N ASN A 57 28.38 -23.11 -12.25
CA ASN A 57 27.86 -22.05 -11.40
C ASN A 57 28.08 -20.67 -12.00
N LEU A 58 27.40 -19.66 -11.45
CA LEU A 58 27.39 -18.30 -11.98
C LEU A 58 28.79 -17.70 -12.21
N GLY A 59 29.73 -17.93 -11.30
CA GLY A 59 31.08 -17.39 -11.40
C GLY A 59 31.91 -18.06 -12.49
N GLU A 60 31.72 -19.35 -12.72
CA GLU A 60 32.34 -20.07 -13.84
C GLU A 60 31.84 -19.51 -15.17
N VAL A 61 30.52 -19.27 -15.28
CA VAL A 61 29.89 -18.68 -16.48
C VAL A 61 30.37 -17.25 -16.74
N ILE A 62 30.51 -16.42 -15.70
CA ILE A 62 31.00 -15.04 -15.84
C ILE A 62 32.49 -15.00 -16.21
N GLN A 63 33.33 -15.87 -15.63
CA GLN A 63 34.78 -15.81 -15.85
C GLN A 63 35.22 -16.40 -17.20
N THR A 64 34.55 -17.46 -17.66
CA THR A 64 35.01 -18.20 -18.84
C THR A 64 34.56 -17.56 -20.15
N GLY A 65 33.48 -16.77 -20.15
CA GLY A 65 32.90 -16.12 -21.34
C GLY A 65 32.38 -17.08 -22.43
N THR A 66 32.79 -18.34 -22.39
CA THR A 66 32.40 -19.46 -23.25
C THR A 66 32.72 -20.76 -22.53
N GLU A 67 31.71 -21.57 -22.23
CA GLU A 67 31.91 -22.99 -21.95
C GLU A 67 31.00 -23.78 -22.91
N TYR A 68 31.61 -24.68 -23.70
CA TYR A 68 30.94 -25.58 -24.66
C TYR A 68 30.34 -24.99 -25.95
N GLY A 69 30.86 -23.87 -26.47
CA GLY A 69 30.49 -23.38 -27.80
C GLY A 69 29.05 -22.84 -27.93
N TYR A 70 28.34 -22.73 -26.81
CA TYR A 70 27.15 -21.92 -26.64
C TYR A 70 27.54 -20.67 -25.82
N ASN A 71 26.93 -19.53 -26.09
CA ASN A 71 27.18 -18.30 -25.32
C ASN A 71 27.02 -18.58 -23.82
N ALA A 72 27.87 -17.97 -22.98
CA ALA A 72 27.97 -18.28 -21.56
C ALA A 72 26.65 -18.06 -20.79
N MET A 73 25.93 -19.17 -20.59
CA MET A 73 24.61 -19.28 -19.98
C MET A 73 24.60 -20.28 -18.82
N LEU A 74 23.63 -20.13 -17.91
CA LEU A 74 23.36 -21.14 -16.87
C LEU A 74 22.63 -22.33 -17.50
N LEU A 75 23.30 -23.48 -17.60
CA LEU A 75 22.76 -24.67 -18.24
C LEU A 75 22.19 -25.68 -17.23
N PHE A 76 21.08 -26.32 -17.60
CA PHE A 76 20.51 -27.47 -16.91
C PHE A 76 20.57 -28.73 -17.78
N PRO A 77 20.97 -29.89 -17.23
CA PRO A 77 20.74 -31.17 -17.87
C PRO A 77 19.27 -31.57 -17.68
N ILE A 78 18.58 -31.86 -18.78
CA ILE A 78 17.18 -32.27 -18.80
C ILE A 78 16.97 -33.56 -19.58
N LEU A 79 15.90 -34.27 -19.25
CA LEU A 79 15.41 -35.45 -19.97
C LEU A 79 13.96 -35.22 -20.38
N ILE A 80 13.70 -35.18 -21.68
CA ILE A 80 12.36 -34.98 -22.24
C ILE A 80 11.74 -36.34 -22.56
N ASP A 81 10.51 -36.56 -22.09
CA ASP A 81 9.73 -37.79 -22.34
C ASP A 81 10.51 -39.07 -22.03
N ASN A 82 11.34 -39.00 -20.98
CA ASN A 82 12.26 -40.05 -20.53
C ASN A 82 13.22 -40.58 -21.63
N THR A 83 13.38 -39.84 -22.73
CA THR A 83 14.06 -40.33 -23.93
C THR A 83 15.16 -39.38 -24.41
N TYR A 84 14.87 -38.09 -24.52
CA TYR A 84 15.76 -37.12 -25.15
C TYR A 84 16.54 -36.33 -24.09
N ALA A 85 17.84 -36.63 -23.96
CA ALA A 85 18.72 -35.98 -22.99
C ALA A 85 19.50 -34.84 -23.65
N LEU A 86 19.44 -33.63 -23.08
CA LEU A 86 20.20 -32.48 -23.55
C LEU A 86 20.47 -31.47 -22.44
N ASN A 87 21.42 -30.57 -22.68
CA ASN A 87 21.65 -29.41 -21.84
C ASN A 87 20.88 -28.22 -22.41
N ILE A 88 20.19 -27.47 -21.55
CA ILE A 88 19.36 -26.34 -21.95
C ILE A 88 19.72 -25.08 -21.18
N GLY A 89 19.79 -23.93 -21.87
CA GLY A 89 20.12 -22.65 -21.26
C GLY A 89 18.93 -21.99 -20.60
N MET A 90 19.07 -21.62 -19.33
CA MET A 90 18.04 -20.89 -18.58
C MET A 90 18.02 -19.41 -18.98
N ASP A 91 16.81 -18.91 -19.20
CA ASP A 91 16.58 -17.54 -19.62
C ASP A 91 15.40 -16.91 -18.86
N THR A 92 15.66 -16.12 -17.82
CA THR A 92 14.66 -15.23 -17.23
C THR A 92 14.26 -14.10 -18.18
N GLY A 93 14.98 -13.98 -19.30
CA GLY A 93 14.78 -13.16 -20.49
C GLY A 93 13.58 -13.53 -21.37
N SER A 94 13.00 -14.71 -21.18
CA SER A 94 11.90 -15.23 -22.01
C SER A 94 11.02 -16.21 -21.23
N THR A 95 9.99 -16.77 -21.86
CA THR A 95 9.13 -17.79 -21.24
C THR A 95 8.89 -18.93 -22.24
N GLY A 96 9.05 -20.17 -21.80
CA GLY A 96 8.83 -21.37 -22.63
C GLY A 96 10.10 -22.08 -23.07
N ILE A 97 9.99 -23.37 -23.33
CA ILE A 97 11.09 -24.19 -23.87
C ILE A 97 11.07 -24.14 -25.40
N VAL A 98 12.22 -23.84 -25.99
CA VAL A 98 12.43 -23.85 -27.45
C VAL A 98 13.64 -24.70 -27.79
N ILE A 99 13.42 -25.72 -28.61
CA ILE A 99 14.49 -26.59 -29.09
C ILE A 99 14.40 -26.67 -30.62
N GLY A 100 15.49 -26.32 -31.29
CA GLY A 100 15.55 -26.33 -32.73
C GLY A 100 15.85 -27.72 -33.31
N THR A 101 15.27 -28.01 -34.46
CA THR A 101 15.42 -29.29 -35.18
C THR A 101 16.85 -29.61 -35.63
N GLY A 102 17.76 -28.62 -35.64
CA GLY A 102 19.19 -28.84 -35.86
C GLY A 102 19.91 -29.45 -34.65
N ASN A 103 19.25 -29.53 -33.49
CA ASN A 103 19.80 -30.21 -32.31
C ASN A 103 19.57 -31.72 -32.41
N SER A 104 20.65 -32.49 -32.58
CA SER A 104 20.58 -33.94 -32.76
C SER A 104 20.03 -34.69 -31.55
N ALA A 105 20.07 -34.10 -30.34
CA ALA A 105 19.59 -34.73 -29.12
C ALA A 105 18.07 -34.97 -29.11
N ILE A 106 17.31 -34.21 -29.92
CA ILE A 106 15.85 -34.36 -30.06
C ILE A 106 15.44 -35.00 -31.40
N SER A 107 16.37 -35.67 -32.08
CA SER A 107 16.07 -36.34 -33.35
C SER A 107 14.93 -37.34 -33.17
N GLY A 108 13.84 -37.17 -33.92
CA GLY A 108 12.65 -38.02 -33.85
C GLY A 108 11.57 -37.60 -32.86
N ILE A 109 11.75 -36.49 -32.13
CA ILE A 109 10.70 -35.94 -31.26
C ILE A 109 9.44 -35.62 -32.09
N SER A 110 8.26 -36.00 -31.56
CA SER A 110 6.98 -35.74 -32.21
C SER A 110 6.42 -34.38 -31.80
N TYR A 111 5.93 -33.61 -32.76
CA TYR A 111 5.27 -32.32 -32.54
C TYR A 111 4.02 -32.20 -33.41
N ASN A 112 3.08 -31.38 -32.98
CA ASN A 112 1.78 -31.22 -33.63
C ASN A 112 1.82 -30.10 -34.66
N VAL A 113 1.88 -30.47 -35.94
CA VAL A 113 1.95 -29.52 -37.07
C VAL A 113 0.72 -28.61 -37.21
N THR A 114 -0.38 -28.89 -36.51
CA THR A 114 -1.55 -28.00 -36.46
C THR A 114 -1.47 -26.99 -35.33
N ARG A 115 -0.43 -27.03 -34.49
CA ARG A 115 -0.19 -26.11 -33.37
C ARG A 115 1.08 -25.29 -33.61
N PRO A 116 1.05 -24.31 -34.53
CA PRO A 116 2.21 -23.47 -34.81
C PRO A 116 2.57 -22.60 -33.61
N GLY A 117 3.83 -22.18 -33.55
CA GLY A 117 4.31 -21.24 -32.55
C GLY A 117 5.58 -20.54 -33.00
N TRP A 118 5.97 -19.54 -32.23
CA TRP A 118 7.17 -18.76 -32.46
C TRP A 118 7.80 -18.28 -31.16
N VAL A 119 9.09 -17.97 -31.20
CA VAL A 119 9.78 -17.19 -30.18
C VAL A 119 10.57 -16.05 -30.84
N TYR A 120 10.55 -14.86 -30.24
CA TYR A 120 11.30 -13.69 -30.69
C TYR A 120 12.24 -13.19 -29.59
N TYR A 121 13.53 -13.20 -29.90
CA TYR A 121 14.59 -12.66 -29.03
C TYR A 121 14.96 -11.26 -29.51
N SER A 122 14.38 -10.24 -28.88
CA SER A 122 14.56 -8.84 -29.28
C SER A 122 15.98 -8.32 -29.09
N SER A 123 16.77 -8.93 -28.20
CA SER A 123 18.18 -8.59 -27.98
C SER A 123 19.06 -8.90 -29.20
N SER A 124 18.80 -10.03 -29.88
CA SER A 124 19.54 -10.50 -31.05
C SER A 124 18.81 -10.30 -32.38
N GLY A 125 17.53 -9.92 -32.35
CA GLY A 125 16.68 -9.77 -33.54
C GLY A 125 16.31 -11.11 -34.21
N THR A 126 16.43 -12.22 -33.48
CA THR A 126 16.19 -13.58 -33.98
C THR A 126 14.75 -13.99 -33.75
N LEU A 127 14.07 -14.44 -34.82
CA LEU A 127 12.76 -15.08 -34.76
C LEU A 127 12.93 -16.57 -35.06
N LEU A 128 12.42 -17.43 -34.20
CA LEU A 128 12.30 -18.86 -34.47
C LEU A 128 10.83 -19.23 -34.62
N THR A 129 10.49 -20.06 -35.60
CA THR A 129 9.14 -20.57 -35.83
C THR A 129 9.14 -22.08 -35.87
N GLY A 130 8.03 -22.69 -35.48
CA GLY A 130 7.86 -24.13 -35.54
C GLY A 130 6.53 -24.56 -34.95
N PHE A 131 6.52 -25.69 -34.26
CA PHE A 131 5.29 -26.33 -33.80
C PHE A 131 5.43 -26.85 -32.38
N PHE A 132 4.35 -26.79 -31.60
CA PHE A 132 4.32 -27.29 -30.23
C PHE A 132 4.15 -28.81 -30.18
N THR A 133 4.77 -29.45 -29.20
CA THR A 133 4.37 -30.79 -28.75
C THR A 133 2.97 -30.74 -28.12
N ASP A 134 2.23 -31.85 -28.12
CA ASP A 134 0.90 -31.88 -27.49
C ASP A 134 1.03 -31.65 -25.97
N SER A 135 1.82 -32.50 -25.32
CA SER A 135 2.32 -32.36 -23.95
C SER A 135 3.60 -33.18 -23.84
N SER A 136 4.59 -32.67 -23.12
CA SER A 136 5.84 -33.35 -22.84
C SER A 136 6.16 -33.29 -21.34
N THR A 137 6.85 -34.30 -20.86
CA THR A 137 7.48 -34.32 -19.54
C THR A 137 8.92 -33.83 -19.67
N VAL A 138 9.33 -32.95 -18.77
CA VAL A 138 10.70 -32.42 -18.70
C VAL A 138 11.24 -32.67 -17.31
N ALA A 139 12.12 -33.65 -17.18
CA ALA A 139 12.77 -33.98 -15.92
C ALA A 139 14.12 -33.26 -15.81
N PHE A 140 14.33 -32.52 -14.72
CA PHE A 140 15.64 -31.95 -14.38
C PHE A 140 16.49 -33.01 -13.71
N THR A 141 17.62 -33.40 -14.31
CA THR A 141 18.41 -34.55 -13.84
C THR A 141 19.54 -34.17 -12.87
N SER A 142 19.75 -32.87 -12.64
CA SER A 142 20.67 -32.33 -11.64
C SER A 142 19.96 -31.93 -10.34
N THR A 143 18.77 -32.50 -10.09
CA THR A 143 18.04 -32.28 -8.83
C THR A 143 18.72 -32.98 -7.67
N GLU A 144 18.92 -32.26 -6.57
CA GLU A 144 19.44 -32.83 -5.33
C GLU A 144 18.43 -33.78 -4.67
N GLY A 145 18.93 -34.75 -3.88
CA GLY A 145 18.07 -35.71 -3.19
C GLY A 145 17.62 -36.90 -4.04
N GLY A 146 18.09 -37.01 -5.29
CA GLY A 146 17.97 -38.22 -6.13
C GLY A 146 16.61 -38.42 -6.81
N THR A 147 15.63 -37.54 -6.56
CA THR A 147 14.35 -37.50 -7.28
C THR A 147 14.37 -36.29 -8.22
N ASN A 148 14.10 -36.51 -9.51
CA ASN A 148 14.07 -35.42 -10.48
C ASN A 148 12.83 -34.54 -10.26
N ALA A 149 13.00 -33.22 -10.33
CA ALA A 149 11.88 -32.31 -10.52
C ALA A 149 11.33 -32.53 -11.94
N VAL A 150 10.02 -32.76 -12.09
CA VAL A 150 9.40 -33.04 -13.40
C VAL A 150 8.34 -32.00 -13.72
N ALA A 151 8.51 -31.29 -14.84
CA ALA A 151 7.53 -30.36 -15.38
C ALA A 151 6.68 -31.02 -16.48
N GLN A 152 5.40 -30.65 -16.57
CA GLN A 152 4.51 -31.09 -17.64
C GLN A 152 3.99 -29.88 -18.43
N LEU A 153 4.43 -29.75 -19.69
CA LEU A 153 4.12 -28.61 -20.55
C LEU A 153 4.30 -28.93 -22.04
N SER A 154 3.79 -28.07 -22.93
CA SER A 154 4.13 -28.12 -24.36
C SER A 154 5.49 -27.46 -24.61
N ILE A 155 6.27 -28.02 -25.53
CA ILE A 155 7.59 -27.51 -25.94
C ILE A 155 7.51 -27.03 -27.39
N LEU A 156 8.10 -25.88 -27.72
CA LEU A 156 8.20 -25.42 -29.11
C LEU A 156 9.39 -26.10 -29.81
N ILE A 157 9.09 -26.90 -30.83
CA ILE A 157 10.10 -27.47 -31.71
C ILE A 157 10.29 -26.54 -32.91
N ALA A 158 11.39 -25.78 -32.90
CA ALA A 158 11.67 -24.78 -33.92
C ALA A 158 12.23 -25.42 -35.21
N THR A 159 11.51 -25.26 -36.31
CA THR A 159 11.89 -25.77 -37.62
C THR A 159 12.66 -24.74 -38.44
N ASN A 160 12.47 -23.45 -38.16
CA ASN A 160 13.08 -22.36 -38.93
C ASN A 160 13.53 -21.23 -38.01
N GLY A 161 14.57 -20.51 -38.43
CA GLY A 161 15.11 -19.33 -37.79
C GLY A 161 15.38 -18.22 -38.79
N TYR A 162 15.06 -17.00 -38.40
CA TYR A 162 15.10 -15.80 -39.23
C TYR A 162 15.78 -14.67 -38.48
N CYS A 163 16.44 -13.80 -39.23
CA CYS A 163 17.04 -12.57 -38.74
C CYS A 163 16.20 -11.41 -39.23
N ILE A 164 15.34 -10.90 -38.35
CA ILE A 164 14.31 -9.94 -38.74
C ILE A 164 14.55 -8.53 -38.22
N ASN A 165 15.40 -8.33 -37.21
CA ASN A 165 15.82 -7.00 -36.76
C ASN A 165 17.07 -7.07 -35.86
N PRO A 166 18.19 -7.67 -36.33
CA PRO A 166 19.39 -7.76 -35.52
C PRO A 166 20.00 -6.37 -35.33
N ARG A 167 20.49 -6.08 -34.12
CA ARG A 167 21.27 -4.86 -33.89
C ARG A 167 22.52 -4.89 -34.75
N ALA A 168 23.03 -3.72 -35.15
CA ALA A 168 24.22 -3.64 -36.00
C ALA A 168 25.43 -4.40 -35.43
N ALA A 169 25.60 -4.40 -34.10
CA ALA A 169 26.65 -5.14 -33.41
C ALA A 169 26.44 -6.68 -33.44
N ASP A 170 25.19 -7.14 -33.53
CA ASP A 170 24.82 -8.56 -33.49
C ASP A 170 24.51 -9.14 -34.89
N ALA A 171 24.41 -8.28 -35.91
CA ALA A 171 24.02 -8.66 -37.26
C ALA A 171 24.94 -9.73 -37.88
N ALA A 172 26.22 -9.73 -37.51
CA ALA A 172 27.17 -10.76 -37.94
C ALA A 172 26.93 -12.12 -37.26
N GLY A 173 26.30 -12.14 -36.08
CA GLY A 173 25.98 -13.35 -35.33
C GLY A 173 24.59 -13.92 -35.61
N CYS A 174 23.68 -13.12 -36.21
CA CYS A 174 22.38 -13.61 -36.61
C CYS A 174 22.45 -14.25 -38.01
N THR A 175 22.28 -15.57 -38.10
CA THR A 175 22.22 -16.29 -39.38
C THR A 175 20.88 -17.04 -39.52
N PRO A 176 20.10 -16.81 -40.59
CA PRO A 176 18.90 -17.58 -40.87
C PRO A 176 19.20 -19.07 -40.99
N SER A 177 18.28 -19.93 -40.52
CA SER A 177 18.48 -21.38 -40.52
C SER A 177 17.19 -22.13 -40.81
N SER A 178 17.27 -23.19 -41.62
CA SER A 178 16.18 -24.17 -41.82
C SER A 178 16.25 -25.35 -40.85
N ALA A 179 17.19 -25.33 -39.91
CA ALA A 179 17.32 -26.30 -38.83
C ALA A 179 18.07 -25.62 -37.65
N PRO A 180 17.41 -24.74 -36.87
CA PRO A 180 18.06 -24.03 -35.79
C PRO A 180 18.67 -24.99 -34.76
N GLY A 181 19.83 -24.64 -34.20
CA GLY A 181 20.49 -25.43 -33.14
C GLY A 181 20.11 -25.01 -31.71
N THR A 182 19.15 -24.10 -31.56
CA THR A 182 18.76 -23.48 -30.29
C THR A 182 18.31 -24.51 -29.26
N ALA A 183 18.69 -24.33 -28.00
CA ALA A 183 18.15 -25.05 -26.85
C ALA A 183 18.04 -24.08 -25.67
N MET A 184 16.86 -23.47 -25.50
CA MET A 184 16.61 -22.39 -24.54
C MET A 184 15.38 -22.70 -23.69
N MET A 185 15.46 -22.33 -22.42
CA MET A 185 14.43 -22.51 -21.41
C MET A 185 14.08 -21.15 -20.80
N GLY A 186 13.04 -20.52 -21.34
CA GLY A 186 12.48 -19.30 -20.81
C GLY A 186 11.71 -19.55 -19.51
N VAL A 187 12.06 -18.85 -18.44
CA VAL A 187 11.42 -18.97 -17.12
C VAL A 187 10.93 -17.64 -16.55
N GLY A 188 11.05 -16.54 -17.30
CA GLY A 188 10.59 -15.22 -16.89
C GLY A 188 9.07 -15.07 -16.83
N PHE A 189 8.65 -13.93 -16.28
CA PHE A 189 7.29 -13.39 -16.31
C PHE A 189 7.28 -12.02 -17.01
N ASP A 190 6.09 -11.43 -17.20
CA ASP A 190 5.87 -10.23 -18.00
C ASP A 190 6.52 -10.30 -19.40
N ARG A 191 6.34 -11.45 -20.07
CA ARG A 191 6.90 -11.68 -21.40
C ARG A 191 5.84 -11.96 -22.41
N ASN A 192 6.07 -11.49 -23.62
CA ASN A 192 5.38 -11.87 -24.84
C ASN A 192 6.36 -12.40 -25.89
N THR A 193 7.44 -13.03 -25.43
CA THR A 193 8.52 -13.53 -26.28
C THR A 193 8.13 -14.79 -27.04
N MET A 194 7.09 -15.51 -26.62
CA MET A 194 6.62 -16.75 -27.27
C MET A 194 5.13 -16.70 -27.56
N GLY A 195 4.75 -16.94 -28.81
CA GLY A 195 3.36 -16.99 -29.25
C GLY A 195 2.90 -18.38 -29.69
N THR A 196 1.61 -18.63 -29.55
CA THR A 196 0.93 -19.91 -29.87
C THR A 196 0.15 -19.87 -31.19
N THR A 197 0.42 -18.86 -32.01
CA THR A 197 -0.20 -18.65 -33.31
C THR A 197 0.86 -18.69 -34.41
N ALA A 198 0.43 -18.88 -35.66
CA ALA A 198 1.33 -18.70 -36.80
C ALA A 198 1.65 -17.21 -37.02
N VAL A 199 2.85 -16.93 -37.50
CA VAL A 199 3.29 -15.61 -37.98
C VAL A 199 3.86 -15.77 -39.39
N ASP A 200 3.86 -14.69 -40.17
CA ASP A 200 4.45 -14.66 -41.51
C ASP A 200 5.88 -14.08 -41.45
N PRO A 201 6.93 -14.92 -41.42
CA PRO A 201 8.31 -14.46 -41.35
C PRO A 201 8.75 -13.72 -42.62
N ALA A 202 8.02 -13.81 -43.75
CA ALA A 202 8.34 -13.09 -44.97
C ALA A 202 8.20 -11.56 -44.82
N LEU A 203 7.49 -11.10 -43.78
CA LEU A 203 7.37 -9.68 -43.45
C LEU A 203 8.66 -9.05 -42.90
N GLY A 204 9.66 -9.85 -42.50
CA GLY A 204 10.93 -9.34 -41.98
C GLY A 204 10.73 -8.37 -40.80
N GLU A 205 11.38 -7.20 -40.83
CA GLU A 205 11.30 -6.22 -39.73
C GLU A 205 9.87 -5.69 -39.50
N ALA A 206 9.00 -5.71 -40.53
CA ALA A 206 7.62 -5.26 -40.41
C ALA A 206 6.77 -6.16 -39.50
N LEU A 207 7.26 -7.36 -39.18
CA LEU A 207 6.63 -8.27 -38.21
C LEU A 207 6.90 -7.85 -36.75
N VAL A 208 8.01 -7.14 -36.47
CA VAL A 208 8.44 -6.82 -35.10
C VAL A 208 7.36 -6.15 -34.26
N PRO A 209 6.62 -5.13 -34.76
CA PRO A 209 5.52 -4.52 -34.01
C PRO A 209 4.44 -5.52 -33.59
N GLN A 210 4.18 -6.57 -34.38
CA GLN A 210 3.20 -7.60 -34.03
C GLN A 210 3.73 -8.52 -32.92
N LEU A 211 5.01 -8.86 -32.96
CA LEU A 211 5.65 -9.73 -31.96
C LEU A 211 5.77 -9.03 -30.60
N VAL A 212 6.24 -7.78 -30.58
CA VAL A 212 6.41 -7.02 -29.34
C VAL A 212 5.10 -6.56 -28.70
N ASN A 213 3.99 -6.61 -29.45
CA ASN A 213 2.65 -6.33 -28.95
C ASN A 213 1.79 -7.60 -28.84
N ALA A 214 2.41 -8.78 -28.99
CA ALA A 214 1.70 -10.04 -28.78
C ALA A 214 1.20 -10.13 -27.33
N PRO A 215 0.13 -10.92 -27.08
CA PRO A 215 -0.29 -11.24 -25.72
C PRO A 215 0.86 -11.82 -24.91
N ALA A 216 0.81 -11.63 -23.59
CA ALA A 216 1.78 -12.25 -22.70
C ALA A 216 1.79 -13.79 -22.88
N THR A 217 2.99 -14.35 -22.97
CA THR A 217 3.27 -15.77 -22.98
C THR A 217 2.61 -16.42 -21.76
N PRO A 218 1.78 -17.46 -21.93
CA PRO A 218 1.11 -18.12 -20.81
C PRO A 218 2.11 -18.70 -19.80
N ALA A 219 1.81 -18.52 -18.51
CA ALA A 219 2.59 -19.13 -17.42
C ALA A 219 2.60 -20.68 -17.48
N SER A 220 1.62 -21.29 -18.16
CA SER A 220 1.59 -22.74 -18.43
C SER A 220 2.72 -23.25 -19.32
N LEU A 221 3.48 -22.35 -19.96
CA LEU A 221 4.69 -22.69 -20.72
C LEU A 221 5.97 -22.52 -19.91
N ASN A 222 5.90 -21.94 -18.70
CA ASN A 222 7.07 -21.78 -17.83
C ASN A 222 7.38 -23.12 -17.13
N PRO A 223 8.50 -23.79 -17.42
CA PRO A 223 8.78 -25.11 -16.86
C PRO A 223 9.02 -25.09 -15.35
N PHE A 224 9.38 -23.95 -14.75
CA PHE A 224 9.53 -23.82 -13.30
C PHE A 224 8.21 -23.64 -12.55
N LEU A 225 7.10 -23.40 -13.25
CA LEU A 225 5.77 -23.18 -12.66
C LEU A 225 4.78 -24.31 -12.95
N ASN A 226 5.23 -25.37 -13.64
CA ASN A 226 4.37 -26.47 -14.09
C ASN A 226 4.94 -27.81 -13.65
N LEU A 227 5.57 -27.87 -12.47
CA LEU A 227 5.95 -29.15 -11.85
C LEU A 227 4.70 -29.95 -11.49
N VAL A 228 4.82 -31.28 -11.47
CA VAL A 228 3.73 -32.20 -11.14
C VAL A 228 3.09 -31.84 -9.79
N GLU A 229 3.89 -31.52 -8.78
CA GLU A 229 3.47 -31.13 -7.43
C GLU A 229 2.76 -29.76 -7.40
N MET A 230 3.19 -28.82 -8.25
CA MET A 230 2.52 -27.52 -8.39
C MET A 230 1.15 -27.69 -9.05
N GLN A 231 1.04 -28.53 -10.07
CA GLN A 231 -0.25 -28.85 -10.70
C GLN A 231 -1.19 -29.60 -9.75
N ALA A 232 -0.64 -30.40 -8.83
CA ALA A 232 -1.39 -31.07 -7.77
C ALA A 232 -1.77 -30.14 -6.61
N GLY A 233 -1.20 -28.93 -6.54
CA GLY A 233 -1.43 -27.96 -5.45
C GLY A 233 -0.73 -28.30 -4.13
N THR A 234 0.25 -29.21 -4.14
CA THR A 234 1.04 -29.57 -2.94
C THR A 234 2.28 -28.70 -2.76
N MET A 235 2.69 -28.01 -3.83
CA MET A 235 3.85 -27.12 -3.86
C MET A 235 3.43 -25.71 -4.29
N ARG A 236 3.88 -24.69 -3.55
CA ARG A 236 3.68 -23.27 -3.90
C ARG A 236 4.43 -22.93 -5.18
N ALA A 237 3.73 -22.58 -6.25
CA ALA A 237 4.34 -22.29 -7.53
C ALA A 237 5.15 -20.99 -7.49
N GLY A 238 6.47 -21.15 -7.63
CA GLY A 238 7.45 -20.10 -7.55
C GLY A 238 8.85 -20.69 -7.48
N TYR A 239 9.88 -19.86 -7.60
CA TYR A 239 11.27 -20.32 -7.59
C TYR A 239 12.23 -19.26 -7.06
N ILE A 240 13.42 -19.68 -6.65
CA ILE A 240 14.50 -18.82 -6.18
C ILE A 240 15.75 -19.10 -7.01
N VAL A 241 16.20 -18.11 -7.77
CA VAL A 241 17.44 -18.16 -8.54
C VAL A 241 18.60 -17.79 -7.62
N THR A 242 19.61 -18.65 -7.55
CA THR A 242 20.83 -18.45 -6.76
C THR A 242 22.06 -18.59 -7.66
N PRO A 243 23.28 -18.26 -7.16
CA PRO A 243 24.51 -18.45 -7.93
C PRO A 243 24.85 -19.90 -8.30
N TYR A 244 24.29 -20.90 -7.60
CA TYR A 244 24.68 -22.31 -7.76
C TYR A 244 23.58 -23.19 -8.37
N GLY A 245 22.34 -22.72 -8.35
CA GLY A 245 21.18 -23.46 -8.83
C GLY A 245 19.88 -22.72 -8.54
N VAL A 246 18.77 -23.41 -8.72
CA VAL A 246 17.42 -22.86 -8.52
C VAL A 246 16.67 -23.73 -7.53
N SER A 247 16.03 -23.08 -6.54
CA SER A 247 14.99 -23.73 -5.72
C SER A 247 13.65 -23.63 -6.46
N LEU A 248 12.99 -24.75 -6.72
CA LEU A 248 11.66 -24.83 -7.31
C LEU A 248 10.65 -25.19 -6.22
N GLY A 249 9.62 -24.37 -6.04
CA GLY A 249 8.72 -24.43 -4.89
C GLY A 249 9.18 -23.52 -3.75
N LEU A 250 8.27 -22.70 -3.22
CA LEU A 250 8.57 -21.76 -2.12
C LEU A 250 8.16 -22.37 -0.78
N THR A 251 9.09 -22.37 0.19
CA THR A 251 8.89 -22.96 1.51
C THR A 251 9.48 -22.06 2.59
N ALA A 252 9.08 -22.25 3.84
CA ALA A 252 9.70 -21.57 4.97
C ALA A 252 11.24 -21.73 5.02
N ALA A 253 11.75 -22.90 4.64
CA ALA A 253 13.18 -23.22 4.73
C ALA A 253 14.01 -22.45 3.70
N ASN A 254 13.55 -22.40 2.44
CA ASN A 254 14.31 -21.75 1.36
C ASN A 254 14.10 -20.23 1.30
N THR A 255 13.08 -19.70 1.98
CA THR A 255 12.88 -18.25 2.15
C THR A 255 13.42 -17.72 3.48
N ALA A 256 14.08 -18.54 4.29
CA ALA A 256 14.70 -18.11 5.53
C ALA A 256 15.90 -17.17 5.30
N PRO A 257 16.28 -16.35 6.30
CA PRO A 257 17.47 -15.53 6.20
C PRO A 257 18.76 -16.35 5.95
N VAL A 258 19.58 -15.92 4.99
CA VAL A 258 20.87 -16.54 4.67
C VAL A 258 22.00 -15.64 5.18
N ALA A 259 22.84 -16.17 6.06
CA ALA A 259 23.91 -15.42 6.74
C ALA A 259 23.41 -14.11 7.41
N GLY A 260 22.19 -14.14 7.96
CA GLY A 260 21.54 -12.98 8.59
C GLY A 260 20.84 -12.02 7.63
N ASN A 261 20.93 -12.25 6.32
CA ASN A 261 20.25 -11.42 5.31
C ASN A 261 18.85 -11.99 5.04
N ALA A 262 17.79 -11.25 5.40
CA ALA A 262 16.42 -11.62 5.04
C ALA A 262 16.05 -11.12 3.63
N PHE A 263 14.96 -11.65 3.08
CA PHE A 263 14.38 -11.13 1.84
C PHE A 263 13.68 -9.79 2.10
N ALA A 264 13.83 -8.87 1.14
CA ALA A 264 12.87 -7.79 0.90
C ALA A 264 11.90 -8.23 -0.20
N TYR A 265 10.63 -7.86 -0.09
CA TYR A 265 9.57 -8.28 -1.00
C TYR A 265 8.93 -7.09 -1.69
N GLY A 266 8.79 -7.16 -3.01
CA GLY A 266 8.00 -6.22 -3.80
C GLY A 266 6.78 -6.93 -4.37
N GLN A 267 5.60 -6.42 -4.05
CA GLN A 267 4.35 -6.87 -4.63
C GLN A 267 4.24 -6.38 -6.07
N LEU A 268 4.04 -7.32 -6.98
CA LEU A 268 3.80 -7.07 -8.39
C LEU A 268 2.33 -6.71 -8.63
N LEU A 269 2.10 -5.91 -9.66
CA LEU A 269 0.76 -5.65 -10.17
C LEU A 269 0.39 -6.69 -11.23
N PRO A 270 -0.88 -7.10 -11.32
CA PRO A 270 -1.32 -7.91 -12.44
C PRO A 270 -1.23 -7.12 -13.75
N LEU A 271 -0.95 -7.79 -14.87
CA LEU A 271 -0.93 -7.20 -16.22
C LEU A 271 -2.26 -6.51 -16.51
N SER A 272 -3.36 -7.13 -16.11
CA SER A 272 -4.70 -6.57 -16.21
C SER A 272 -5.63 -7.23 -15.20
N PRO A 273 -6.78 -6.60 -14.87
CA PRO A 273 -7.80 -7.22 -14.01
C PRO A 273 -8.33 -8.57 -14.53
N SER A 274 -8.29 -8.81 -15.84
CA SER A 274 -8.72 -10.09 -16.46
C SER A 274 -7.62 -11.16 -16.49
N GLN A 275 -6.39 -10.81 -16.11
CA GLN A 275 -5.27 -11.73 -15.97
C GLN A 275 -4.62 -11.57 -14.58
N PRO A 276 -5.34 -11.92 -13.49
CA PRO A 276 -4.91 -11.62 -12.14
C PRO A 276 -3.63 -12.32 -11.68
N ASN A 277 -3.23 -13.39 -12.38
CA ASN A 277 -2.02 -14.18 -12.08
C ASN A 277 -0.92 -14.02 -13.14
N ASN A 278 -1.10 -13.08 -14.07
CA ASN A 278 -0.01 -12.66 -14.95
C ASN A 278 0.49 -11.32 -14.42
N TRP A 279 1.78 -11.21 -14.16
CA TRP A 279 2.35 -10.09 -13.41
C TRP A 279 3.13 -9.16 -14.33
N GLN A 280 3.09 -7.86 -14.03
CA GLN A 280 3.93 -6.83 -14.65
C GLN A 280 5.38 -6.94 -14.19
N ALA A 281 6.31 -6.39 -14.96
CA ALA A 281 7.72 -6.31 -14.62
C ALA A 281 7.94 -5.57 -13.30
N GLN A 282 9.01 -5.96 -12.62
CA GLN A 282 9.39 -5.33 -11.37
C GLN A 282 9.75 -3.86 -11.59
N PRO A 283 9.24 -2.93 -10.76
CA PRO A 283 9.65 -1.53 -10.81
C PRO A 283 11.10 -1.36 -10.36
N MET A 284 11.76 -0.35 -10.91
CA MET A 284 13.06 0.15 -10.46
C MET A 284 13.10 1.68 -10.44
N VAL A 285 14.05 2.22 -9.68
CA VAL A 285 14.48 3.61 -9.82
C VAL A 285 15.98 3.64 -10.11
N LEU A 286 16.34 4.23 -11.25
CA LEU A 286 17.70 4.30 -11.75
C LEU A 286 18.28 5.71 -11.59
N THR A 287 19.53 5.81 -11.19
CA THR A 287 20.30 7.06 -11.27
C THR A 287 21.62 6.79 -11.99
N VAL A 288 21.90 7.55 -13.04
CA VAL A 288 23.14 7.43 -13.83
C VAL A 288 23.96 8.70 -13.68
N THR A 289 25.24 8.56 -13.35
CA THR A 289 26.17 9.67 -13.11
C THR A 289 27.43 9.47 -13.95
N ASN A 290 27.83 10.47 -14.73
CA ASN A 290 29.05 10.38 -15.56
C ASN A 290 30.32 10.66 -14.73
N GLY A 291 31.50 10.48 -15.35
CA GLY A 291 32.80 10.73 -14.71
C GLY A 291 33.09 12.19 -14.32
N GLN A 292 32.21 13.14 -14.69
CA GLN A 292 32.28 14.55 -14.32
C GLN A 292 31.28 14.91 -13.21
N GLY A 293 30.50 13.96 -12.71
CA GLY A 293 29.51 14.16 -11.65
C GLY A 293 28.13 14.65 -12.13
N VAL A 294 27.88 14.75 -13.44
CA VAL A 294 26.54 15.08 -13.95
C VAL A 294 25.64 13.85 -13.83
N THR A 295 24.42 14.06 -13.34
CA THR A 295 23.47 12.97 -13.05
C THR A 295 22.17 13.11 -13.85
N SER A 296 21.54 11.97 -14.16
CA SER A 296 20.17 11.90 -14.67
C SER A 296 19.11 12.29 -13.63
N GLY A 297 19.49 12.36 -12.34
CA GLY A 297 18.54 12.25 -11.23
C GLY A 297 17.85 10.87 -11.18
N PRO A 298 16.95 10.66 -10.21
CA PRO A 298 16.19 9.41 -10.10
C PRO A 298 15.18 9.26 -11.25
N GLN A 299 15.21 8.12 -11.93
CA GLN A 299 14.39 7.80 -13.09
C GLN A 299 13.63 6.50 -12.83
N SER A 300 12.30 6.58 -12.75
CA SER A 300 11.46 5.40 -12.57
C SER A 300 11.32 4.62 -13.87
N GLY A 301 11.27 3.30 -13.79
CA GLY A 301 11.12 2.40 -14.94
C GLY A 301 10.93 0.96 -14.49
N SER A 302 11.09 0.01 -15.40
CA SER A 302 11.09 -1.43 -15.10
C SER A 302 12.48 -2.04 -15.26
N ILE A 303 12.74 -3.09 -14.49
CA ILE A 303 13.98 -3.85 -14.59
C ILE A 303 13.68 -5.28 -15.03
N LEU A 304 14.57 -5.79 -15.86
CA LEU A 304 14.66 -7.19 -16.22
C LEU A 304 16.02 -7.73 -15.73
N MET A 305 15.98 -8.66 -14.79
CA MET A 305 17.15 -9.45 -14.39
C MET A 305 17.22 -10.66 -15.32
N ASP A 306 18.14 -10.65 -16.28
CA ASP A 306 18.13 -11.55 -17.44
C ASP A 306 19.29 -12.55 -17.42
N THR A 307 19.02 -13.82 -17.15
CA THR A 307 20.04 -14.88 -17.19
C THR A 307 20.49 -15.25 -18.60
N GLY A 308 19.78 -14.84 -19.64
CA GLY A 308 20.08 -15.17 -21.03
C GLY A 308 21.15 -14.29 -21.69
N VAL A 309 21.60 -13.22 -21.04
CA VAL A 309 22.60 -12.27 -21.57
C VAL A 309 23.61 -11.84 -20.51
N GLN A 310 24.82 -11.50 -20.94
CA GLN A 310 25.88 -10.91 -20.09
C GLN A 310 26.03 -9.40 -20.25
N ASP A 311 25.53 -8.86 -21.37
CA ASP A 311 25.44 -7.43 -21.60
C ASP A 311 24.18 -6.86 -20.96
N GLY A 312 24.29 -5.64 -20.45
CA GLY A 312 23.14 -4.85 -20.03
C GLY A 312 22.52 -4.08 -21.21
N PHE A 313 21.22 -3.81 -21.14
CA PHE A 313 20.49 -2.97 -22.11
C PHE A 313 19.73 -1.87 -21.38
N LEU A 314 20.08 -0.62 -21.66
CA LEU A 314 19.50 0.54 -21.01
C LEU A 314 18.66 1.36 -21.99
N VAL A 315 17.38 1.52 -21.70
CA VAL A 315 16.52 2.53 -22.30
C VAL A 315 16.39 3.66 -21.29
N LEU A 316 17.12 4.75 -21.55
CA LEU A 316 17.04 5.95 -20.72
C LEU A 316 17.33 7.20 -21.56
N PRO A 317 16.28 7.93 -22.00
CA PRO A 317 16.45 9.13 -22.81
C PRO A 317 17.28 10.22 -22.14
N ALA A 318 17.27 10.29 -20.80
CA ALA A 318 18.03 11.28 -20.03
C ALA A 318 19.55 11.18 -20.17
N VAL A 319 20.09 10.08 -20.70
CA VAL A 319 21.54 9.84 -20.85
C VAL A 319 21.95 9.43 -22.26
N SER A 320 21.28 9.97 -23.28
CA SER A 320 21.34 9.51 -24.67
C SER A 320 22.61 9.83 -25.48
N SER A 321 23.57 10.56 -24.91
CA SER A 321 24.73 11.03 -25.66
C SER A 321 25.96 11.18 -24.78
N ALA A 322 27.08 11.55 -25.39
CA ALA A 322 28.27 11.96 -24.67
C ALA A 322 27.90 13.06 -23.64
N PRO A 323 28.51 13.03 -22.44
CA PRO A 323 29.58 12.12 -21.99
C PRO A 323 29.10 10.79 -21.38
N PHE A 324 27.80 10.47 -21.39
CA PHE A 324 27.27 9.22 -20.84
C PHE A 324 27.44 8.04 -21.80
N VAL A 325 27.09 8.25 -23.07
CA VAL A 325 27.09 7.22 -24.11
C VAL A 325 28.20 7.52 -25.13
N THR A 326 28.96 6.49 -25.46
CA THR A 326 30.01 6.51 -26.49
C THR A 326 29.40 6.57 -27.90
N ALA A 327 30.19 6.92 -28.91
CA ALA A 327 29.73 6.89 -30.30
C ALA A 327 29.27 5.48 -30.76
N GLY A 328 29.74 4.42 -30.10
CA GLY A 328 29.32 3.04 -30.34
C GLY A 328 28.01 2.63 -29.66
N GLY A 329 27.32 3.56 -28.98
CA GLY A 329 26.02 3.28 -28.35
C GLY A 329 26.12 2.50 -27.03
N GLN A 330 27.26 2.53 -26.35
CA GLN A 330 27.43 1.94 -25.01
C GLN A 330 27.71 3.02 -23.98
N LEU A 331 27.33 2.78 -22.72
CA LEU A 331 27.76 3.65 -21.62
C LEU A 331 29.30 3.70 -21.54
N ALA A 332 29.84 4.90 -21.35
CA ALA A 332 31.27 5.13 -21.27
C ALA A 332 31.88 4.60 -19.96
N ASN A 333 33.14 4.18 -20.01
CA ASN A 333 33.90 3.83 -18.80
C ASN A 333 33.88 4.99 -17.78
N GLY A 334 33.73 4.66 -16.50
CA GLY A 334 33.61 5.64 -15.41
C GLY A 334 32.19 6.15 -15.18
N VAL A 335 31.22 5.84 -16.06
CA VAL A 335 29.80 6.08 -15.76
C VAL A 335 29.36 5.15 -14.62
N THR A 336 28.76 5.73 -13.59
CA THR A 336 28.23 5.02 -12.43
C THR A 336 26.72 4.90 -12.55
N VAL A 337 26.21 3.69 -12.35
CA VAL A 337 24.79 3.35 -12.42
C VAL A 337 24.35 2.84 -11.05
N THR A 338 23.36 3.49 -10.46
CA THR A 338 22.72 3.05 -9.22
C THR A 338 21.32 2.55 -9.55
N VAL A 339 21.06 1.29 -9.21
CA VAL A 339 19.80 0.60 -9.46
C VAL A 339 19.12 0.36 -8.12
N ASN A 340 17.95 0.96 -7.91
CA ASN A 340 17.08 0.67 -6.77
C ASN A 340 15.99 -0.29 -7.24
N LEU A 341 15.97 -1.48 -6.65
CA LEU A 341 15.02 -2.55 -6.94
C LEU A 341 13.73 -2.35 -6.16
N LEU A 342 12.66 -3.04 -6.57
CA LEU A 342 11.31 -2.97 -5.97
C LEU A 342 10.68 -1.57 -5.94
N GLY A 343 11.29 -0.57 -6.58
CA GLY A 343 10.95 0.85 -6.43
C GLY A 343 11.34 1.47 -5.07
N ALA A 344 12.07 0.73 -4.22
CA ALA A 344 12.43 1.16 -2.86
C ALA A 344 13.82 1.82 -2.82
N GLN A 345 13.85 3.14 -3.05
CA GLN A 345 15.10 3.90 -3.10
C GLN A 345 15.90 3.80 -1.80
N GLY A 346 17.18 3.44 -1.92
CA GLY A 346 18.12 3.35 -0.80
C GLY A 346 17.92 2.16 0.14
N LEU A 347 16.93 1.31 -0.10
CA LEU A 347 16.66 0.12 0.73
C LEU A 347 17.10 -1.17 0.05
N VAL A 348 16.81 -1.33 -1.24
CA VAL A 348 17.12 -2.55 -1.99
C VAL A 348 17.74 -2.14 -3.32
N GLY A 349 18.99 -2.52 -3.58
CA GLY A 349 19.65 -2.08 -4.79
C GLY A 349 21.15 -2.36 -4.83
N TYR A 350 21.79 -1.83 -5.87
CA TYR A 350 23.23 -1.92 -6.05
C TYR A 350 23.74 -0.78 -6.93
N THR A 351 25.05 -0.50 -6.81
CA THR A 351 25.74 0.49 -7.63
C THR A 351 26.96 -0.14 -8.30
N PHE A 352 27.16 0.15 -9.58
CA PHE A 352 28.36 -0.26 -10.30
C PHE A 352 28.89 0.87 -11.18
N THR A 353 30.18 0.81 -11.50
CA THR A 353 30.84 1.74 -12.41
C THR A 353 31.33 0.98 -13.63
N VAL A 354 30.92 1.42 -14.82
CA VAL A 354 31.29 0.79 -16.09
C VAL A 354 32.81 0.77 -16.26
N GLY A 355 33.35 -0.39 -16.63
CA GLY A 355 34.79 -0.61 -16.81
C GLY A 355 35.57 -0.91 -15.52
N THR A 356 34.88 -1.21 -14.41
CA THR A 356 35.52 -1.64 -13.16
C THR A 356 35.34 -3.13 -12.90
N ALA A 357 36.14 -3.72 -12.01
CA ALA A 357 36.15 -5.15 -11.70
C ALA A 357 35.01 -5.62 -10.75
N ASN A 358 33.96 -4.81 -10.57
CA ASN A 358 32.83 -5.16 -9.72
C ASN A 358 31.95 -6.24 -10.42
N ALA A 359 31.55 -7.28 -9.69
CA ALA A 359 30.87 -8.45 -10.26
C ALA A 359 29.48 -8.14 -10.87
N GLN A 360 28.83 -7.06 -10.43
CA GLN A 360 27.56 -6.60 -11.00
C GLN A 360 27.71 -5.74 -12.25
N VAL A 361 28.94 -5.42 -12.68
CA VAL A 361 29.19 -4.70 -13.93
C VAL A 361 28.91 -5.66 -15.09
N PRO A 362 27.91 -5.40 -15.96
CA PRO A 362 27.72 -6.18 -17.17
C PRO A 362 28.94 -6.04 -18.11
N ASN A 363 29.17 -7.02 -18.98
CA ASN A 363 30.30 -6.99 -19.93
C ASN A 363 30.35 -5.69 -20.75
N GLY A 364 29.19 -5.22 -21.20
CA GLY A 364 28.94 -3.86 -21.64
C GLY A 364 27.51 -3.43 -21.31
N VAL A 365 27.26 -2.12 -21.24
CA VAL A 365 25.90 -1.58 -21.11
C VAL A 365 25.53 -0.87 -22.39
N ASN A 366 24.75 -1.55 -23.22
CA ASN A 366 24.25 -1.03 -24.49
C ASN A 366 23.10 -0.05 -24.22
N TRP A 367 23.27 1.19 -24.66
CA TRP A 367 22.18 2.15 -24.66
C TRP A 367 21.32 1.94 -25.90
N VAL A 368 20.03 1.72 -25.68
CA VAL A 368 19.04 1.47 -26.72
C VAL A 368 17.94 2.51 -26.56
N ASN A 369 17.52 3.16 -27.65
CA ASN A 369 16.42 4.11 -27.58
C ASN A 369 15.42 3.87 -28.71
N PRO A 370 14.54 2.89 -28.54
CA PRO A 370 13.36 2.83 -29.37
C PRO A 370 12.48 4.02 -28.99
N ALA A 371 12.28 4.95 -29.92
CA ALA A 371 11.54 6.18 -29.68
C ALA A 371 10.18 5.90 -28.99
N GLY A 372 9.90 6.61 -27.90
CA GLY A 372 8.65 6.46 -27.13
C GLY A 372 8.62 5.28 -26.15
N SER A 373 9.71 4.54 -25.98
CA SER A 373 9.77 3.44 -25.00
C SER A 373 9.89 3.95 -23.55
N PRO A 374 9.26 3.26 -22.58
CA PRO A 374 9.45 3.58 -21.17
C PRO A 374 10.89 3.31 -20.74
N ASN A 375 11.31 3.96 -19.65
CA ASN A 375 12.60 3.67 -19.03
C ASN A 375 12.68 2.19 -18.65
N PHE A 376 13.77 1.54 -19.05
CA PHE A 376 13.95 0.11 -18.89
C PHE A 376 15.42 -0.23 -18.70
N PHE A 377 15.72 -1.22 -17.86
CA PHE A 377 17.05 -1.78 -17.77
C PHE A 377 16.99 -3.30 -17.76
N ASN A 378 17.57 -3.93 -18.78
CA ASN A 378 18.00 -5.31 -18.70
C ASN A 378 19.36 -5.33 -18.00
N SER A 379 19.39 -5.88 -16.79
CA SER A 379 20.56 -5.84 -15.91
C SER A 379 21.49 -7.03 -16.10
N SER A 380 21.21 -7.93 -17.04
CA SER A 380 21.96 -9.15 -17.34
C SER A 380 22.04 -10.15 -16.17
N LEU A 381 22.75 -11.25 -16.39
CA LEU A 381 22.98 -12.28 -15.38
C LEU A 381 23.85 -11.77 -14.22
N HIS A 382 24.56 -10.66 -14.40
CA HIS A 382 25.44 -10.08 -13.39
C HIS A 382 24.70 -9.64 -12.12
N THR A 383 23.40 -9.36 -12.18
CA THR A 383 22.60 -9.05 -10.98
C THR A 383 22.62 -10.18 -9.95
N TYR A 384 22.65 -11.44 -10.40
CA TYR A 384 22.63 -12.62 -9.52
C TYR A 384 23.94 -12.82 -8.75
N THR A 385 25.00 -12.06 -9.05
CA THR A 385 26.27 -12.14 -8.29
C THR A 385 26.16 -11.57 -6.87
N ALA A 386 25.09 -10.84 -6.57
CA ALA A 386 24.83 -10.29 -5.24
C ALA A 386 23.52 -10.77 -4.62
N PHE A 387 22.58 -11.27 -5.42
CA PHE A 387 21.23 -11.55 -4.94
C PHE A 387 20.80 -13.00 -5.19
N ASN A 388 20.13 -13.57 -4.18
CA ASN A 388 19.10 -14.57 -4.41
C ASN A 388 17.83 -13.83 -4.84
N VAL A 389 17.21 -14.25 -5.94
CA VAL A 389 16.00 -13.61 -6.48
C VAL A 389 14.87 -14.63 -6.49
N LEU A 390 13.84 -14.35 -5.71
CA LEU A 390 12.63 -15.15 -5.58
C LEU A 390 11.55 -14.59 -6.50
N TYR A 391 10.79 -15.47 -7.15
CA TYR A 391 9.54 -15.14 -7.81
C TYR A 391 8.40 -16.03 -7.27
N ASP A 392 7.37 -15.42 -6.70
CA ASP A 392 6.12 -16.06 -6.29
C ASP A 392 5.05 -15.79 -7.35
N ALA A 393 4.77 -16.80 -8.18
CA ALA A 393 3.85 -16.67 -9.31
C ALA A 393 2.38 -16.68 -8.86
N GLU A 394 2.08 -17.29 -7.71
CA GLU A 394 0.72 -17.34 -7.16
C GLU A 394 0.39 -16.07 -6.37
N GLY A 395 1.34 -15.55 -5.60
CA GLY A 395 1.14 -14.36 -4.76
C GLY A 395 1.49 -13.04 -5.43
N GLY A 396 2.27 -13.08 -6.52
CA GLY A 396 2.72 -11.90 -7.23
C GLY A 396 3.79 -11.14 -6.47
N PHE A 397 4.88 -11.81 -6.09
CA PHE A 397 6.00 -11.18 -5.40
C PHE A 397 7.32 -11.44 -6.11
N VAL A 398 8.19 -10.43 -6.11
CA VAL A 398 9.63 -10.64 -6.24
C VAL A 398 10.26 -10.45 -4.88
N GLY A 399 11.10 -11.41 -4.47
CA GLY A 399 11.94 -11.31 -3.28
C GLY A 399 13.40 -11.08 -3.67
N ILE A 400 14.08 -10.16 -2.99
CA ILE A 400 15.51 -9.90 -3.15
C ILE A 400 16.22 -10.13 -1.80
N GLN A 401 17.25 -10.98 -1.78
CA GLN A 401 18.06 -11.26 -0.60
C GLN A 401 19.54 -11.23 -0.98
N LEU A 402 20.40 -10.62 -0.16
CA LEU A 402 21.86 -10.72 -0.37
C LEU A 402 22.33 -12.17 -0.21
N ASN A 403 23.08 -12.67 -1.20
CA ASN A 403 23.55 -14.05 -1.21
C ASN A 403 25.00 -14.23 -0.68
N GLY A 404 25.74 -13.14 -0.49
CA GLY A 404 27.13 -13.17 -0.03
C GLY A 404 28.13 -13.77 -1.01
N TYR A 405 27.76 -13.94 -2.28
CA TYR A 405 28.56 -14.63 -3.29
C TYR A 405 29.72 -13.77 -3.85
N GLY A 406 29.45 -12.52 -4.23
CA GLY A 406 30.47 -11.63 -4.79
C GLY A 406 31.25 -10.84 -3.73
N ALA A 407 32.59 -10.91 -3.78
CA ALA A 407 33.43 -9.94 -3.07
C ALA A 407 33.40 -8.58 -3.81
N GLY A 408 33.41 -7.46 -3.08
CA GLY A 408 33.47 -6.12 -3.69
C GLY A 408 32.16 -5.63 -4.32
N THR A 409 31.02 -6.21 -3.93
CA THR A 409 29.68 -5.76 -4.31
C THR A 409 29.30 -4.48 -3.56
N ASN A 410 28.68 -3.50 -4.24
CA ASN A 410 28.01 -2.36 -3.59
C ASN A 410 26.48 -2.60 -3.48
N ALA A 411 26.09 -3.85 -3.27
CA ALA A 411 24.69 -4.23 -3.12
C ALA A 411 24.24 -4.05 -1.67
N TYR A 412 22.97 -3.72 -1.50
CA TYR A 412 22.35 -3.53 -0.20
C TYR A 412 20.90 -4.01 -0.23
N VAL A 413 20.46 -4.61 0.87
CA VAL A 413 19.07 -5.05 1.08
C VAL A 413 18.74 -4.77 2.54
N ALA A 414 17.78 -3.88 2.77
CA ALA A 414 17.06 -3.75 4.02
C ALA A 414 15.73 -4.52 3.90
N PRO A 415 15.37 -5.38 4.88
CA PRO A 415 14.08 -6.07 4.86
C PRO A 415 12.93 -5.06 4.79
N VAL A 416 12.05 -5.23 3.80
CA VAL A 416 10.90 -4.35 3.56
C VAL A 416 9.86 -5.07 2.72
N LEU A 417 8.58 -4.80 2.95
CA LEU A 417 7.49 -5.14 2.05
C LEU A 417 7.05 -3.88 1.28
N VAL A 418 7.27 -3.86 -0.03
CA VAL A 418 6.69 -2.83 -0.92
C VAL A 418 5.36 -3.33 -1.43
N ALA A 419 4.26 -2.81 -0.89
CA ALA A 419 2.90 -3.19 -1.23
C ALA A 419 2.32 -2.27 -2.31
N ASN A 420 1.70 -2.87 -3.33
CA ASN A 420 1.16 -2.17 -4.51
C ASN A 420 -0.23 -2.63 -4.93
N GLY A 421 -0.81 -3.65 -4.27
CA GLY A 421 -2.04 -4.26 -4.75
C GLY A 421 -2.70 -5.18 -3.74
N LEU A 422 -3.32 -6.26 -4.22
CA LEU A 422 -4.06 -7.21 -3.39
C LEU A 422 -3.11 -8.17 -2.68
N LEU A 423 -2.95 -7.99 -1.37
CA LEU A 423 -2.35 -8.97 -0.46
C LEU A 423 -3.46 -9.91 0.03
N ALA A 424 -3.51 -11.12 -0.54
CA ALA A 424 -4.48 -12.15 -0.19
C ALA A 424 -3.76 -13.44 0.24
N PRO A 425 -3.32 -13.54 1.51
CA PRO A 425 -2.64 -14.74 1.98
C PRO A 425 -3.59 -15.95 1.99
N THR A 426 -3.02 -17.15 1.92
CA THR A 426 -3.77 -18.42 1.99
C THR A 426 -4.01 -18.90 3.43
N SER A 427 -3.40 -18.24 4.41
CA SER A 427 -3.55 -18.47 5.85
C SER A 427 -3.40 -17.14 6.60
N ALA A 428 -3.35 -17.18 7.93
CA ALA A 428 -2.91 -16.03 8.72
C ALA A 428 -1.51 -15.59 8.28
N LEU A 429 -1.26 -14.28 8.27
CA LEU A 429 -0.02 -13.65 7.82
C LEU A 429 0.52 -12.69 8.87
N ASP A 430 1.77 -12.88 9.28
CA ASP A 430 2.52 -11.97 10.12
C ASP A 430 3.65 -11.34 9.32
N VAL A 431 3.74 -10.01 9.36
CA VAL A 431 4.76 -9.20 8.70
C VAL A 431 5.40 -8.31 9.75
N ASP A 432 6.66 -8.56 10.10
CA ASP A 432 7.39 -7.78 11.10
C ASP A 432 8.38 -6.77 10.49
N MET A 433 8.64 -6.87 9.19
CA MET A 433 9.44 -5.90 8.44
C MET A 433 8.65 -4.61 8.16
N PRO A 434 9.34 -3.46 7.97
CA PRO A 434 8.70 -2.24 7.49
C PRO A 434 7.90 -2.45 6.21
N VAL A 435 6.80 -1.71 6.07
CA VAL A 435 5.93 -1.74 4.90
C VAL A 435 5.91 -0.37 4.22
N ILE A 436 6.07 -0.38 2.89
CA ILE A 436 5.88 0.80 2.05
C ILE A 436 4.63 0.56 1.19
N LEU A 437 3.58 1.34 1.42
CA LEU A 437 2.44 1.46 0.52
C LEU A 437 2.86 2.34 -0.66
N ALA A 438 3.50 1.75 -1.67
CA ALA A 438 3.96 2.49 -2.83
C ALA A 438 2.80 2.93 -3.74
N SER A 439 1.68 2.20 -3.69
CA SER A 439 0.39 2.59 -4.26
C SER A 439 -0.77 2.08 -3.39
N ALA A 440 -2.02 2.15 -3.88
CA ALA A 440 -3.17 1.62 -3.16
C ALA A 440 -3.04 0.09 -2.96
N ALA A 441 -2.99 -0.35 -1.70
CA ALA A 441 -2.91 -1.75 -1.32
C ALA A 441 -4.24 -2.22 -0.71
N THR A 442 -4.63 -3.46 -1.00
CA THR A 442 -5.79 -4.12 -0.39
C THR A 442 -5.32 -5.35 0.37
N VAL A 443 -5.65 -5.46 1.65
CA VAL A 443 -5.37 -6.62 2.48
C VAL A 443 -6.67 -7.41 2.66
N SER A 444 -6.68 -8.63 2.15
CA SER A 444 -7.80 -9.57 2.30
C SER A 444 -7.58 -10.49 3.49
N THR A 445 -8.58 -10.58 4.35
CA THR A 445 -8.58 -11.45 5.54
C THR A 445 -9.48 -12.67 5.38
N VAL A 446 -9.85 -13.03 4.14
CA VAL A 446 -10.74 -14.18 3.85
C VAL A 446 -10.19 -15.49 4.41
N ASN A 447 -8.87 -15.70 4.33
CA ASN A 447 -8.24 -16.95 4.77
C ASN A 447 -7.45 -16.83 6.08
N GLY A 448 -7.54 -15.68 6.77
CA GLY A 448 -6.82 -15.48 8.02
C GLY A 448 -6.63 -14.02 8.38
N ASN A 449 -6.27 -13.79 9.65
CA ASN A 449 -5.90 -12.46 10.12
C ASN A 449 -4.52 -12.06 9.58
N VAL A 450 -4.30 -10.76 9.45
CA VAL A 450 -3.02 -10.19 9.00
C VAL A 450 -2.49 -9.25 10.07
N ALA A 451 -1.25 -9.45 10.53
CA ALA A 451 -0.62 -8.57 11.51
C ALA A 451 0.63 -7.90 10.91
N PHE A 452 0.68 -6.58 11.01
CA PHE A 452 1.82 -5.74 10.66
C PHE A 452 2.48 -5.23 11.94
N GLN A 453 3.73 -5.61 12.17
CA GLN A 453 4.53 -5.23 13.33
C GLN A 453 5.66 -4.24 12.98
N GLY A 454 5.92 -4.03 11.69
CA GLY A 454 6.83 -2.99 11.20
C GLY A 454 6.10 -1.69 10.86
N ASP A 455 6.84 -0.58 10.87
CA ASP A 455 6.30 0.74 10.49
C ASP A 455 5.75 0.71 9.06
N MET A 456 4.63 1.39 8.83
CA MET A 456 3.96 1.48 7.54
C MET A 456 4.02 2.92 7.01
N THR A 457 4.58 3.11 5.83
CA THR A 457 4.85 4.44 5.22
C THR A 457 4.43 4.46 3.75
N GLY A 458 4.57 5.62 3.09
CA GLY A 458 4.39 5.75 1.64
C GLY A 458 3.17 6.56 1.22
N PRO A 459 3.05 6.89 -0.08
CA PRO A 459 1.95 7.71 -0.58
C PRO A 459 0.62 6.95 -0.73
N GLY A 460 0.67 5.61 -0.75
CA GLY A 460 -0.45 4.73 -1.00
C GLY A 460 -1.48 4.68 0.13
N SER A 461 -2.65 4.11 -0.20
CA SER A 461 -3.72 3.85 0.75
C SER A 461 -3.74 2.39 1.20
N LEU A 462 -4.29 2.13 2.39
CA LEU A 462 -4.56 0.79 2.90
C LEU A 462 -6.06 0.51 2.85
N THR A 463 -6.45 -0.56 2.16
CA THR A 463 -7.83 -1.07 2.18
C THR A 463 -7.89 -2.40 2.93
N VAL A 464 -8.79 -2.53 3.90
CA VAL A 464 -9.04 -3.77 4.64
C VAL A 464 -10.34 -4.41 4.15
N THR A 465 -10.28 -5.69 3.80
CA THR A 465 -11.43 -6.49 3.35
C THR A 465 -11.41 -7.91 3.90
N GLY A 466 -12.50 -8.64 3.76
CA GLY A 466 -12.72 -9.96 4.37
C GLY A 466 -13.24 -9.87 5.81
N PRO A 467 -13.65 -11.00 6.41
CA PRO A 467 -14.30 -11.04 7.72
C PRO A 467 -13.33 -10.99 8.91
N GLY A 468 -12.03 -11.15 8.69
CA GLY A 468 -11.02 -11.23 9.73
C GLY A 468 -10.51 -9.87 10.21
N THR A 469 -9.34 -9.90 10.84
CA THR A 469 -8.69 -8.71 11.42
C THR A 469 -7.38 -8.38 10.72
N VAL A 470 -7.18 -7.11 10.41
CA VAL A 470 -5.87 -6.53 10.10
C VAL A 470 -5.37 -5.76 11.32
N THR A 471 -4.24 -6.16 11.89
CA THR A 471 -3.63 -5.50 13.04
C THR A 471 -2.42 -4.66 12.60
N LEU A 472 -2.36 -3.40 13.02
CA LEU A 472 -1.18 -2.54 12.90
C LEU A 472 -0.62 -2.24 14.29
N SER A 473 0.53 -2.82 14.60
CA SER A 473 1.16 -2.73 15.91
C SER A 473 2.22 -1.64 16.02
N ALA A 474 2.75 -1.17 14.89
CA ALA A 474 3.76 -0.12 14.81
C ALA A 474 3.19 1.20 14.25
N ALA A 475 4.04 2.15 13.88
CA ALA A 475 3.60 3.46 13.42
C ALA A 475 3.13 3.42 11.94
N GLY A 476 1.95 3.95 11.67
CA GLY A 476 1.44 4.21 10.32
C GLY A 476 1.51 5.71 9.99
N SER A 477 2.28 6.06 8.96
CA SER A 477 2.48 7.45 8.48
C SER A 477 2.25 7.64 6.97
N TYR A 478 1.54 6.71 6.35
CA TYR A 478 1.18 6.79 4.92
C TYR A 478 0.07 7.82 4.67
N SER A 479 0.13 8.49 3.52
CA SER A 479 -0.75 9.63 3.22
C SER A 479 -2.04 9.27 2.46
N GLY A 480 -2.15 8.07 1.90
CA GLY A 480 -3.33 7.66 1.12
C GLY A 480 -4.57 7.33 1.95
N GLY A 481 -4.44 7.27 3.28
CA GLY A 481 -5.53 6.95 4.21
C GLY A 481 -5.85 5.47 4.32
N THR A 482 -6.72 5.14 5.28
CA THR A 482 -7.17 3.77 5.59
C THR A 482 -8.66 3.60 5.28
N PHE A 483 -9.01 2.54 4.56
CA PHE A 483 -10.38 2.21 4.17
C PHE A 483 -10.75 0.84 4.71
N VAL A 484 -11.54 0.80 5.79
CA VAL A 484 -12.03 -0.45 6.38
C VAL A 484 -13.37 -0.79 5.74
N GLN A 485 -13.35 -1.64 4.70
CA GLN A 485 -14.55 -2.00 3.95
C GLN A 485 -15.31 -3.18 4.58
N GLN A 486 -14.57 -4.15 5.15
CA GLN A 486 -15.12 -5.31 5.84
C GLN A 486 -14.17 -5.71 6.99
N GLY A 487 -14.69 -6.49 7.94
CA GLY A 487 -13.90 -7.03 9.04
C GLY A 487 -13.46 -5.96 10.03
N THR A 488 -12.32 -6.19 10.67
CA THR A 488 -11.79 -5.29 11.72
C THR A 488 -10.40 -4.78 11.33
N PHE A 489 -10.20 -3.46 11.43
CA PHE A 489 -8.87 -2.87 11.54
C PHE A 489 -8.55 -2.64 13.03
N ALA A 490 -7.48 -3.24 13.53
CA ALA A 490 -7.05 -3.14 14.92
C ALA A 490 -5.73 -2.38 15.03
N LEU A 491 -5.76 -1.20 15.64
CA LEU A 491 -4.58 -0.38 15.87
C LEU A 491 -4.10 -0.50 17.31
N THR A 492 -2.91 -1.06 17.50
CA THR A 492 -2.21 -1.05 18.80
C THR A 492 -1.00 -0.12 18.79
N GLY A 493 -0.49 0.22 17.61
CA GLY A 493 0.53 1.26 17.41
C GLY A 493 -0.08 2.65 17.28
N THR A 494 0.50 3.49 16.41
CA THR A 494 0.00 4.84 16.10
C THR A 494 -0.39 4.95 14.64
N LEU A 495 -1.36 5.83 14.33
CA LEU A 495 -1.77 6.10 12.96
C LEU A 495 -2.04 7.59 12.78
N THR A 496 -1.40 8.17 11.78
CA THR A 496 -1.75 9.49 11.24
C THR A 496 -2.40 9.32 9.87
N GLY A 497 -3.36 10.19 9.54
CA GLY A 497 -4.04 10.18 8.25
C GLY A 497 -5.53 9.89 8.35
N SER A 498 -6.21 10.08 7.22
CA SER A 498 -7.64 9.88 7.11
C SER A 498 -8.03 8.39 7.24
N VAL A 499 -9.17 8.14 7.89
CA VAL A 499 -9.74 6.79 8.06
C VAL A 499 -11.21 6.80 7.65
N SER A 500 -11.65 5.76 6.94
CA SER A 500 -13.05 5.51 6.62
C SER A 500 -13.43 4.11 7.05
N VAL A 501 -14.52 3.97 7.80
CA VAL A 501 -15.06 2.69 8.28
C VAL A 501 -16.45 2.51 7.69
N ALA A 502 -16.60 1.52 6.81
CA ALA A 502 -17.86 1.21 6.17
C ALA A 502 -18.87 0.58 7.15
N SER A 503 -20.15 0.60 6.78
CA SER A 503 -21.19 -0.09 7.54
C SER A 503 -20.89 -1.59 7.64
N GLY A 504 -21.02 -2.16 8.85
CA GLY A 504 -20.66 -3.55 9.13
C GLY A 504 -19.17 -3.82 9.37
N ALA A 505 -18.29 -2.83 9.16
CA ALA A 505 -16.87 -2.92 9.49
C ALA A 505 -16.56 -2.29 10.85
N ALA A 506 -15.40 -2.63 11.41
CA ALA A 506 -14.95 -2.15 12.72
C ALA A 506 -13.54 -1.57 12.70
N PHE A 507 -13.32 -0.52 13.48
CA PHE A 507 -12.00 0.02 13.80
C PHE A 507 -11.82 0.08 15.32
N THR A 508 -10.84 -0.65 15.85
CA THR A 508 -10.48 -0.61 17.27
C THR A 508 -9.12 0.05 17.46
N SER A 509 -8.97 0.90 18.47
CA SER A 509 -7.71 1.59 18.77
C SER A 509 -7.36 1.50 20.26
N GLN A 510 -6.07 1.32 20.59
CA GLN A 510 -5.57 1.46 21.96
C GLN A 510 -5.22 2.91 22.34
N GLY A 511 -5.66 3.90 21.55
CA GLY A 511 -5.42 5.32 21.79
C GLY A 511 -4.37 5.97 20.88
N GLY A 512 -3.83 5.22 19.91
CA GLY A 512 -2.82 5.71 18.97
C GLY A 512 -3.36 6.44 17.72
N TYR A 513 -4.67 6.69 17.66
CA TYR A 513 -5.28 7.40 16.52
C TYR A 513 -5.75 8.80 16.91
N VAL A 514 -5.37 9.79 16.10
CA VAL A 514 -5.80 11.18 16.22
C VAL A 514 -6.22 11.68 14.84
N VAL A 515 -7.37 12.34 14.75
CA VAL A 515 -7.78 13.01 13.51
C VAL A 515 -7.06 14.36 13.45
N THR A 516 -5.89 14.40 12.83
CA THR A 516 -5.07 15.62 12.74
C THR A 516 -5.72 16.67 11.84
N ALA A 517 -5.30 17.93 11.96
CA ALA A 517 -5.79 19.00 11.10
C ALA A 517 -5.55 18.67 9.63
N GLY A 518 -6.58 18.85 8.78
CA GLY A 518 -6.56 18.46 7.36
C GLY A 518 -7.01 17.03 7.08
N GLU A 519 -7.05 16.15 8.09
CA GLU A 519 -7.49 14.77 7.94
C GLU A 519 -8.97 14.59 8.27
N THR A 520 -9.55 13.51 7.75
CA THR A 520 -10.95 13.14 7.97
C THR A 520 -11.08 11.74 8.55
N PHE A 521 -11.89 11.59 9.59
CA PHE A 521 -12.37 10.29 10.06
C PHE A 521 -13.87 10.15 9.79
N THR A 522 -14.26 9.18 8.96
CA THR A 522 -15.65 8.84 8.68
C THR A 522 -15.99 7.47 9.26
N ASN A 523 -16.98 7.40 10.13
CA ASN A 523 -17.44 6.16 10.75
C ASN A 523 -18.91 5.89 10.41
N ALA A 524 -19.16 4.92 9.52
CA ALA A 524 -20.48 4.34 9.27
C ALA A 524 -20.65 2.94 9.88
N GLY A 525 -19.56 2.32 10.33
CA GLY A 525 -19.55 1.06 11.07
C GLY A 525 -19.44 1.27 12.57
N SER A 526 -18.44 0.63 13.19
CA SER A 526 -18.13 0.83 14.60
C SER A 526 -16.69 1.28 14.83
N PHE A 527 -16.52 2.27 15.72
CA PHE A 527 -15.23 2.63 16.30
C PHE A 527 -15.22 2.33 17.81
N THR A 528 -14.12 1.80 18.34
CA THR A 528 -13.97 1.59 19.78
C THR A 528 -12.55 1.93 20.24
N THR A 529 -12.44 2.77 21.27
CA THR A 529 -11.17 2.94 22.00
C THR A 529 -11.12 1.92 23.13
N LEU A 530 -10.11 1.05 23.10
CA LEU A 530 -9.96 -0.06 24.04
C LEU A 530 -9.26 0.38 25.35
N THR A 531 -8.54 1.49 25.33
CA THR A 531 -7.83 2.00 26.51
C THR A 531 -8.71 2.96 27.28
N SER A 532 -9.09 2.56 28.50
CA SER A 532 -9.90 3.40 29.39
C SER A 532 -9.25 4.75 29.66
N GLY A 533 -10.03 5.82 29.58
CA GLY A 533 -9.58 7.19 29.86
C GLY A 533 -8.80 7.87 28.72
N VAL A 534 -8.60 7.19 27.59
CA VAL A 534 -7.99 7.80 26.39
C VAL A 534 -9.11 8.18 25.42
N PRO A 535 -9.36 9.48 25.17
CA PRO A 535 -10.38 9.88 24.21
C PRO A 535 -9.84 9.80 22.78
N LEU A 536 -10.77 9.75 21.82
CA LEU A 536 -10.49 10.07 20.43
C LEU A 536 -10.36 11.59 20.31
N TYR A 537 -9.20 12.07 19.88
CA TYR A 537 -8.98 13.50 19.63
C TYR A 537 -9.29 13.84 18.16
N ASN A 538 -10.16 14.84 17.97
CA ASN A 538 -10.49 15.38 16.66
C ASN A 538 -10.03 16.84 16.52
N LEU A 539 -8.97 17.05 15.74
CA LEU A 539 -8.47 18.36 15.31
C LEU A 539 -8.81 18.66 13.84
N GLY A 540 -9.21 17.64 13.08
CA GLY A 540 -9.66 17.74 11.69
C GLY A 540 -11.18 17.65 11.57
N THR A 541 -11.65 16.73 10.71
CA THR A 541 -13.08 16.48 10.49
C THR A 541 -13.46 15.06 10.92
N LEU A 542 -14.43 14.93 11.82
CA LEU A 542 -15.01 13.66 12.26
C LEU A 542 -16.47 13.60 11.85
N SER A 543 -16.86 12.56 11.11
CA SER A 543 -18.24 12.25 10.75
C SER A 543 -18.63 10.88 11.31
N ASN A 544 -19.64 10.85 12.18
CA ASN A 544 -20.16 9.63 12.78
C ASN A 544 -21.62 9.40 12.38
N THR A 545 -21.85 8.38 11.56
CA THR A 545 -23.19 7.84 11.21
C THR A 545 -23.43 6.46 11.82
N GLY A 546 -22.37 5.80 12.30
CA GLY A 546 -22.41 4.51 12.98
C GLY A 546 -22.33 4.61 14.50
N ILE A 547 -21.63 3.67 15.14
CA ILE A 547 -21.43 3.62 16.60
C ILE A 547 -19.99 3.99 16.94
N LEU A 548 -19.80 4.95 17.83
CA LEU A 548 -18.50 5.37 18.35
C LEU A 548 -18.47 5.13 19.85
N THR A 549 -17.75 4.10 20.30
CA THR A 549 -17.59 3.77 21.73
C THR A 549 -16.26 4.33 22.23
N SER A 550 -16.26 5.61 22.57
CA SER A 550 -15.10 6.34 23.08
C SER A 550 -15.56 7.69 23.66
N ALA A 551 -14.83 8.20 24.65
CA ALA A 551 -14.84 9.64 24.90
C ALA A 551 -14.26 10.38 23.68
N VAL A 552 -14.73 11.60 23.40
CA VAL A 552 -14.29 12.41 22.26
C VAL A 552 -13.85 13.80 22.72
N GLY A 553 -12.64 14.20 22.35
CA GLY A 553 -12.15 15.57 22.48
C GLY A 553 -12.21 16.26 21.13
N ASN A 554 -13.15 17.18 20.93
CA ASN A 554 -13.35 17.87 19.65
C ASN A 554 -12.83 19.31 19.68
N THR A 555 -11.79 19.60 18.89
CA THR A 555 -11.30 20.95 18.60
C THR A 555 -11.51 21.35 17.14
N GLY A 556 -11.78 20.37 16.26
CA GLY A 556 -12.10 20.57 14.86
C GLY A 556 -13.61 20.59 14.60
N THR A 557 -14.03 19.89 13.55
CA THR A 557 -15.44 19.75 13.16
C THR A 557 -15.92 18.33 13.40
N LEU A 558 -17.00 18.18 14.16
CA LEU A 558 -17.66 16.90 14.44
C LEU A 558 -19.11 16.95 13.92
N SER A 559 -19.48 16.01 13.06
CA SER A 559 -20.88 15.72 12.71
C SER A 559 -21.25 14.35 13.28
N ASN A 560 -22.35 14.28 14.03
CA ASN A 560 -22.87 13.05 14.59
C ASN A 560 -24.34 12.89 14.24
N SER A 561 -24.66 11.91 13.39
CA SER A 561 -26.03 11.41 13.17
C SER A 561 -26.22 9.98 13.67
N GLY A 562 -25.14 9.33 14.11
CA GLY A 562 -25.14 8.01 14.74
C GLY A 562 -25.19 8.08 16.27
N VAL A 563 -24.48 7.15 16.92
CA VAL A 563 -24.40 7.07 18.39
C VAL A 563 -22.96 7.24 18.84
N ILE A 564 -22.73 8.12 19.81
CA ILE A 564 -21.49 8.22 20.57
C ILE A 564 -21.76 7.69 21.98
N ILE A 565 -21.03 6.65 22.40
CA ILE A 565 -21.05 6.09 23.75
C ILE A 565 -19.80 6.55 24.47
N GLY A 566 -19.94 7.62 25.24
CA GLY A 566 -18.86 8.29 25.95
C GLY A 566 -19.09 9.78 26.11
N ASP A 567 -18.29 10.41 26.98
CA ASP A 567 -18.33 11.86 27.18
C ASP A 567 -17.71 12.59 25.98
N VAL A 568 -18.27 13.76 25.65
CA VAL A 568 -17.77 14.62 24.57
C VAL A 568 -17.37 15.97 25.14
N SER A 569 -16.10 16.35 24.96
CA SER A 569 -15.60 17.69 25.25
C SER A 569 -15.46 18.46 23.94
N ASN A 570 -16.33 19.45 23.72
CA ASN A 570 -16.33 20.26 22.50
C ASN A 570 -15.76 21.66 22.77
N ILE A 571 -14.67 22.02 22.07
CA ILE A 571 -14.19 23.40 21.94
C ILE A 571 -14.19 23.88 20.48
N GLY A 572 -14.49 22.98 19.53
CA GLY A 572 -14.65 23.27 18.11
C GLY A 572 -16.11 23.42 17.71
N THR A 573 -16.49 22.81 16.58
CA THR A 573 -17.88 22.76 16.09
C THR A 573 -18.42 21.33 16.17
N LEU A 574 -19.64 21.19 16.68
CA LEU A 574 -20.36 19.93 16.79
C LEU A 574 -21.78 20.09 16.22
N ALA A 575 -22.08 19.41 15.11
CA ALA A 575 -23.44 19.20 14.65
C ALA A 575 -23.92 17.83 15.15
N ASN A 576 -24.84 17.81 16.11
CA ASN A 576 -25.37 16.59 16.70
C ASN A 576 -26.85 16.42 16.33
N ASP A 577 -27.12 15.53 15.38
CA ASP A 577 -28.46 15.05 14.98
C ASP A 577 -28.73 13.61 15.47
N GLY A 578 -27.70 12.95 15.99
CA GLY A 578 -27.78 11.61 16.59
C GLY A 578 -27.86 11.64 18.13
N ALA A 579 -27.32 10.60 18.76
CA ALA A 579 -27.29 10.47 20.21
C ALA A 579 -25.86 10.51 20.78
N ILE A 580 -25.68 11.21 21.89
CA ILE A 580 -24.48 11.12 22.75
C ILE A 580 -24.91 10.51 24.08
N MET A 581 -24.57 9.24 24.28
CA MET A 581 -24.80 8.48 25.51
C MET A 581 -23.75 8.81 26.58
N GLY A 582 -23.59 10.10 26.87
CA GLY A 582 -22.62 10.62 27.84
C GLY A 582 -22.86 12.11 28.11
N THR A 583 -21.96 12.72 28.88
CA THR A 583 -21.98 14.15 29.14
C THR A 583 -21.36 14.89 27.96
N LEU A 584 -22.09 15.85 27.39
CA LEU A 584 -21.53 16.84 26.47
C LEU A 584 -21.09 18.08 27.25
N ALA A 585 -19.78 18.27 27.39
CA ALA A 585 -19.17 19.48 27.91
C ALA A 585 -18.82 20.42 26.75
N ASN A 586 -19.59 21.49 26.58
CA ASN A 586 -19.46 22.38 25.44
C ASN A 586 -18.86 23.74 25.83
N ALA A 587 -17.71 24.08 25.27
CA ALA A 587 -17.14 25.42 25.24
C ALA A 587 -16.91 25.94 23.80
N GLY A 588 -17.44 25.22 22.80
CA GLY A 588 -17.45 25.60 21.38
C GLY A 588 -18.87 25.79 20.86
N MET A 589 -19.10 25.55 19.57
CA MET A 589 -20.43 25.64 18.95
C MET A 589 -21.09 24.26 18.87
N VAL A 590 -22.35 24.16 19.29
CA VAL A 590 -23.19 22.97 19.12
C VAL A 590 -24.45 23.33 18.33
N THR A 591 -24.74 22.59 17.28
CA THR A 591 -25.98 22.66 16.49
C THR A 591 -26.65 21.30 16.37
N GLY A 592 -27.83 21.27 15.73
CA GLY A 592 -28.55 20.04 15.38
C GLY A 592 -29.74 19.76 16.29
N THR A 593 -30.39 18.62 16.06
CA THR A 593 -31.66 18.22 16.69
C THR A 593 -31.55 16.94 17.53
N GLY A 594 -30.33 16.51 17.79
CA GLY A 594 -30.03 15.26 18.48
C GLY A 594 -30.26 15.31 19.99
N ALA A 595 -29.81 14.24 20.65
CA ALA A 595 -29.98 14.05 22.08
C ALA A 595 -28.65 13.78 22.79
N VAL A 596 -28.56 14.20 24.06
CA VAL A 596 -27.43 13.92 24.96
C VAL A 596 -27.92 13.45 26.33
N MET A 597 -27.13 12.68 27.07
CA MET A 597 -27.51 12.24 28.41
C MET A 597 -27.44 13.38 29.43
N ALA A 598 -26.40 14.21 29.37
CA ALA A 598 -26.25 15.41 30.18
C ALA A 598 -25.54 16.49 29.36
N LEU A 599 -25.82 17.76 29.68
CA LEU A 599 -25.25 18.89 28.97
C LEU A 599 -24.68 19.92 29.94
N GLU A 600 -23.37 20.17 29.82
CA GLU A 600 -22.66 21.23 30.52
C GLU A 600 -22.26 22.30 29.49
N GLN A 601 -23.02 23.39 29.42
CA GLN A 601 -22.70 24.56 28.59
C GLN A 601 -21.74 25.46 29.36
N ARG A 602 -20.47 25.43 28.97
CA ARG A 602 -19.36 26.14 29.62
C ARG A 602 -19.18 27.54 29.05
N ALA A 603 -18.43 28.36 29.77
CA ALA A 603 -18.05 29.70 29.32
C ALA A 603 -17.42 29.66 27.91
N GLY A 604 -17.91 30.53 27.01
CA GLY A 604 -17.49 30.58 25.60
C GLY A 604 -18.26 29.63 24.68
N GLY A 605 -18.99 28.64 25.23
CA GLY A 605 -19.80 27.72 24.45
C GLY A 605 -21.12 28.31 24.01
N THR A 606 -21.58 27.91 22.83
CA THR A 606 -22.91 28.23 22.28
C THR A 606 -23.66 26.95 21.93
N LEU A 607 -24.91 26.85 22.38
CA LEU A 607 -25.90 25.89 21.89
C LEU A 607 -26.88 26.60 20.96
N ALA A 608 -27.09 26.08 19.75
CA ALA A 608 -28.09 26.55 18.80
C ALA A 608 -28.88 25.34 18.25
N PRO A 609 -30.01 24.94 18.88
CA PRO A 609 -30.84 23.83 18.40
C PRO A 609 -31.24 24.03 16.92
N GLY A 610 -31.26 22.96 16.13
CA GLY A 610 -31.53 23.00 14.68
C GLY A 610 -30.37 23.58 13.85
N GLY A 611 -29.90 24.77 14.22
CA GLY A 611 -28.87 25.54 13.55
C GLY A 611 -29.42 26.85 12.97
N PRO A 612 -28.56 27.77 12.51
CA PRO A 612 -29.00 29.12 12.16
C PRO A 612 -30.10 29.15 11.08
N GLY A 613 -31.26 29.69 11.45
CA GLY A 613 -32.43 29.87 10.59
C GLY A 613 -33.33 28.64 10.46
N ALA A 614 -33.06 27.55 11.18
CA ALA A 614 -33.86 26.31 11.13
C ALA A 614 -34.34 25.95 12.53
N LEU A 615 -35.66 25.88 12.72
CA LEU A 615 -36.23 25.50 14.01
C LEU A 615 -35.87 24.06 14.37
N GLY A 616 -35.36 23.83 15.58
CA GLY A 616 -34.97 22.51 16.07
C GLY A 616 -35.25 22.28 17.54
N VAL A 617 -35.38 21.00 17.91
CA VAL A 617 -35.49 20.56 19.31
C VAL A 617 -34.23 19.79 19.68
N PHE A 618 -33.51 20.25 20.69
CA PHE A 618 -32.35 19.55 21.25
C PHE A 618 -32.73 18.90 22.57
N SER A 619 -32.47 17.59 22.73
CA SER A 619 -32.91 16.84 23.91
C SER A 619 -31.77 16.57 24.89
N VAL A 620 -32.02 16.78 26.18
CA VAL A 620 -31.10 16.48 27.28
C VAL A 620 -31.82 15.56 28.25
N PHE A 621 -31.43 14.28 28.34
CA PHE A 621 -32.21 13.31 29.13
C PHE A 621 -32.20 13.59 30.62
N ASN A 622 -31.04 13.94 31.19
CA ASN A 622 -30.91 14.17 32.62
C ASN A 622 -30.80 15.67 32.91
N THR A 623 -29.57 16.19 33.02
CA THR A 623 -29.31 17.52 33.57
C THR A 623 -28.74 18.43 32.51
N LEU A 624 -29.26 19.67 32.48
CA LEU A 624 -28.65 20.79 31.78
C LEU A 624 -28.06 21.77 32.80
N THR A 625 -26.81 22.16 32.61
CA THR A 625 -26.19 23.29 33.32
C THR A 625 -25.72 24.34 32.32
N MET A 626 -26.28 25.55 32.40
CA MET A 626 -25.78 26.74 31.70
C MET A 626 -24.88 27.52 32.64
N GLN A 627 -23.58 27.63 32.33
CA GLN A 627 -22.63 28.40 33.12
C GLN A 627 -22.59 29.86 32.69
N ALA A 628 -22.18 30.75 33.59
CA ALA A 628 -21.90 32.14 33.26
C ALA A 628 -20.90 32.23 32.08
N GLY A 629 -21.21 33.11 31.11
CA GLY A 629 -20.43 33.29 29.89
C GLY A 629 -20.71 32.27 28.78
N SER A 630 -21.63 31.32 28.95
CA SER A 630 -22.18 30.50 27.85
C SER A 630 -23.31 31.23 27.10
N THR A 631 -23.68 30.75 25.92
CA THR A 631 -24.77 31.29 25.09
C THR A 631 -25.78 30.20 24.71
N LEU A 632 -27.07 30.51 24.87
CA LEU A 632 -28.15 29.78 24.20
C LEU A 632 -28.67 30.65 23.07
N GLN A 633 -28.52 30.19 21.83
CA GLN A 633 -29.02 30.85 20.64
C GLN A 633 -30.29 30.16 20.16
N MET A 634 -31.36 30.93 19.95
CA MET A 634 -32.67 30.41 19.57
C MET A 634 -33.26 31.20 18.41
N ASP A 635 -33.73 30.49 17.39
CA ASP A 635 -34.52 31.02 16.29
C ASP A 635 -36.01 31.03 16.63
N LEU A 636 -36.69 32.13 16.29
CA LEU A 636 -38.12 32.34 16.52
C LEU A 636 -38.85 32.46 15.19
N GLY A 637 -39.82 31.57 14.98
CA GLY A 637 -40.65 31.47 13.78
C GLY A 637 -42.06 32.04 13.95
N PRO A 638 -42.99 31.71 13.05
CA PRO A 638 -44.39 32.16 13.16
C PRO A 638 -45.13 31.47 14.31
N SER A 639 -46.17 32.14 14.82
CA SER A 639 -47.19 31.52 15.69
C SER A 639 -46.66 30.81 16.95
N GLY A 640 -45.61 31.34 17.59
CA GLY A 640 -45.04 30.76 18.81
C GLY A 640 -44.06 29.61 18.58
N ALA A 641 -43.80 29.23 17.32
CA ALA A 641 -42.79 28.23 16.98
C ALA A 641 -41.39 28.79 17.23
N SER A 642 -40.54 28.01 17.90
CA SER A 642 -39.15 28.38 18.16
C SER A 642 -38.28 27.13 18.17
N ASP A 643 -36.97 27.35 18.21
CA ASP A 643 -36.08 26.38 18.79
C ASP A 643 -36.53 25.99 20.20
N ARG A 644 -36.17 24.77 20.61
CA ARG A 644 -36.45 24.29 21.97
C ARG A 644 -35.32 23.42 22.51
N VAL A 645 -35.06 23.56 23.80
CA VAL A 645 -34.26 22.60 24.59
C VAL A 645 -35.19 21.81 25.50
N ALA A 646 -35.31 20.51 25.27
CA ALA A 646 -36.13 19.61 26.08
C ALA A 646 -35.26 18.87 27.09
N VAL A 647 -35.35 19.24 28.36
CA VAL A 647 -34.61 18.63 29.46
C VAL A 647 -35.52 17.66 30.20
N GLY A 648 -35.12 16.40 30.36
CA GLY A 648 -35.90 15.37 31.06
C GLY A 648 -35.69 15.36 32.58
N GLY A 649 -34.80 16.22 33.10
CA GLY A 649 -34.53 16.41 34.52
C GLY A 649 -34.32 17.90 34.85
N ALA A 650 -33.35 18.20 35.70
CA ALA A 650 -33.12 19.58 36.15
C ALA A 650 -32.35 20.44 35.13
N ALA A 651 -32.81 21.68 34.93
CA ALA A 651 -32.12 22.73 34.20
C ALA A 651 -31.64 23.82 35.18
N ALA A 652 -30.32 23.96 35.33
CA ALA A 652 -29.68 24.97 36.17
C ALA A 652 -29.08 26.09 35.30
N LEU A 653 -29.65 27.28 35.40
CA LEU A 653 -29.23 28.50 34.69
C LEU A 653 -28.38 29.37 35.62
N ALA A 654 -27.09 29.08 35.70
CA ALA A 654 -26.13 29.79 36.56
C ALA A 654 -25.60 31.10 35.91
N GLY A 655 -26.37 31.71 35.01
CA GLY A 655 -25.99 32.87 34.20
C GLY A 655 -26.03 32.58 32.70
N GLY A 656 -25.20 33.30 31.94
CA GLY A 656 -25.07 33.15 30.47
C GLY A 656 -25.98 34.08 29.68
N ALA A 657 -25.84 34.07 28.36
CA ALA A 657 -26.58 34.92 27.43
C ALA A 657 -27.66 34.12 26.70
N LEU A 658 -28.85 34.70 26.59
CA LEU A 658 -29.89 34.25 25.66
C LEU A 658 -29.87 35.14 24.41
N ALA A 659 -29.55 34.56 23.25
CA ALA A 659 -29.53 35.25 21.97
C ALA A 659 -30.72 34.79 21.12
N LEU A 660 -31.60 35.73 20.75
CA LEU A 660 -32.82 35.46 20.01
C LEU A 660 -32.72 36.01 18.60
N THR A 661 -32.87 35.14 17.62
CA THR A 661 -32.96 35.51 16.22
C THR A 661 -34.41 35.41 15.77
N THR A 662 -34.98 36.54 15.36
CA THR A 662 -36.38 36.57 14.91
C THR A 662 -36.45 36.43 13.40
N ALA A 663 -37.16 35.42 12.90
CA ALA A 663 -37.56 35.39 11.49
C ALA A 663 -38.53 36.55 11.20
N ALA A 664 -38.64 36.98 9.93
CA ALA A 664 -39.59 38.03 9.54
C ALA A 664 -41.05 37.66 9.86
N SER A 665 -41.34 36.37 9.96
CA SER A 665 -42.65 35.82 10.32
C SER A 665 -42.93 35.77 11.83
N ALA A 666 -41.95 36.12 12.68
CA ALA A 666 -42.14 36.14 14.12
C ALA A 666 -43.16 37.22 14.52
N THR A 667 -44.12 36.85 15.37
CA THR A 667 -45.26 37.70 15.72
C THR A 667 -45.04 38.38 17.08
N ILE A 668 -45.09 39.72 17.12
CA ILE A 668 -45.09 40.50 18.38
C ILE A 668 -46.35 40.15 19.19
N GLY A 669 -46.19 40.00 20.49
CA GLY A 669 -47.24 39.58 21.43
C GLY A 669 -47.38 38.07 21.58
N SER A 670 -46.73 37.27 20.72
CA SER A 670 -46.68 35.81 20.89
C SER A 670 -45.67 35.40 21.95
N THR A 671 -45.98 34.31 22.64
CA THR A 671 -45.08 33.63 23.59
C THR A 671 -44.47 32.40 22.93
N TYR A 672 -43.16 32.20 23.13
CA TYR A 672 -42.35 31.13 22.56
C TYR A 672 -41.70 30.34 23.70
N THR A 673 -41.96 29.04 23.78
CA THR A 673 -41.34 28.17 24.78
C THR A 673 -39.97 27.72 24.31
N LEU A 674 -38.92 28.20 24.99
CA LEU A 674 -37.52 27.96 24.62
C LEU A 674 -36.95 26.73 25.32
N MET A 675 -37.42 26.43 26.53
CA MET A 675 -36.93 25.31 27.33
C MET A 675 -38.06 24.70 28.14
N THR A 676 -38.01 23.37 28.30
CA THR A 676 -38.81 22.64 29.29
C THR A 676 -37.91 21.74 30.12
N ALA A 677 -38.22 21.54 31.40
CA ALA A 677 -37.47 20.74 32.36
C ALA A 677 -38.39 20.23 33.48
N ASP A 678 -37.99 19.17 34.20
CA ASP A 678 -38.67 18.76 35.45
C ASP A 678 -38.54 19.84 36.54
N SER A 679 -37.43 20.59 36.50
CA SER A 679 -37.26 21.78 37.33
C SER A 679 -36.30 22.77 36.68
N VAL A 680 -36.66 24.05 36.68
CA VAL A 680 -35.80 25.16 36.24
C VAL A 680 -35.35 25.97 37.46
N THR A 681 -34.04 26.25 37.55
CA THR A 681 -33.48 27.14 38.59
C THR A 681 -32.55 28.18 37.97
N GLY A 682 -32.50 29.37 38.57
CA GLY A 682 -31.64 30.46 38.10
C GLY A 682 -32.23 31.25 36.93
N ARG A 683 -31.37 31.99 36.20
CA ARG A 683 -31.75 32.87 35.07
C ARG A 683 -30.55 33.20 34.18
N PHE A 684 -30.79 33.64 32.95
CA PHE A 684 -29.76 34.23 32.10
C PHE A 684 -29.30 35.60 32.64
N ASP A 685 -28.03 35.92 32.44
CA ASP A 685 -27.42 37.22 32.79
C ASP A 685 -27.82 38.32 31.81
N SER A 686 -28.01 37.96 30.54
CA SER A 686 -28.39 38.89 29.47
C SER A 686 -29.31 38.24 28.45
N VAL A 687 -30.11 39.09 27.79
CA VAL A 687 -31.00 38.70 26.69
C VAL A 687 -30.76 39.68 25.55
N ALA A 688 -30.54 39.17 24.34
CA ALA A 688 -30.35 39.95 23.13
C ALA A 688 -31.33 39.49 22.04
N VAL A 689 -31.85 40.43 21.27
CA VAL A 689 -32.73 40.15 20.11
C VAL A 689 -32.05 40.72 18.86
N SER A 690 -32.00 39.95 17.77
CA SER A 690 -31.31 40.36 16.54
C SER A 690 -31.96 41.59 15.87
N ASN A 691 -33.26 41.81 16.10
CA ASN A 691 -34.00 42.95 15.57
C ASN A 691 -34.11 44.08 16.63
N PRO A 692 -33.56 45.28 16.39
CA PRO A 692 -33.58 46.39 17.35
C PRO A 692 -34.98 46.98 17.62
N LEU A 693 -35.96 46.71 16.74
CA LEU A 693 -37.36 47.12 16.90
C LEU A 693 -38.18 46.14 17.74
N ILE A 694 -37.60 45.00 18.14
CA ILE A 694 -38.23 43.99 18.96
C ILE A 694 -37.54 43.94 20.32
N ALA A 695 -38.33 43.92 21.39
CA ALA A 695 -37.88 43.63 22.74
C ALA A 695 -38.36 42.23 23.17
N ALA A 696 -37.68 41.62 24.13
CA ALA A 696 -37.99 40.29 24.65
C ALA A 696 -38.23 40.35 26.16
N GLN A 697 -39.38 39.84 26.61
CA GLN A 697 -39.67 39.62 28.03
C GLN A 697 -39.58 38.13 28.32
N VAL A 698 -38.60 37.72 29.13
CA VAL A 698 -38.39 36.31 29.50
C VAL A 698 -39.16 35.98 30.79
N SER A 699 -39.89 34.86 30.78
CA SER A 699 -40.51 34.26 31.95
C SER A 699 -39.80 32.97 32.34
N TYR A 700 -39.50 32.84 33.63
CA TYR A 700 -38.89 31.64 34.21
C TYR A 700 -39.93 30.96 35.12
N GLY A 701 -40.54 29.89 34.63
CA GLY A 701 -41.45 29.05 35.40
C GLY A 701 -40.69 28.00 36.22
N SER A 702 -41.42 27.16 36.95
CA SER A 702 -40.82 26.03 37.66
C SER A 702 -40.37 24.92 36.71
N GLU A 703 -40.98 24.81 35.53
CA GLU A 703 -40.78 23.72 34.57
C GLU A 703 -40.42 24.22 33.16
N ASP A 704 -40.41 25.54 32.92
CA ASP A 704 -40.21 26.11 31.60
C ASP A 704 -39.50 27.47 31.59
N VAL A 705 -38.89 27.79 30.45
CA VAL A 705 -38.44 29.13 30.10
C VAL A 705 -39.09 29.55 28.79
N ALA A 706 -39.77 30.68 28.81
CA ALA A 706 -40.47 31.21 27.65
C ALA A 706 -40.13 32.69 27.43
N VAL A 707 -40.32 33.17 26.20
CA VAL A 707 -40.16 34.57 25.84
C VAL A 707 -41.42 35.11 25.17
N THR A 708 -41.87 36.28 25.59
CA THR A 708 -42.90 37.06 24.88
C THR A 708 -42.24 38.19 24.12
N LEU A 709 -42.50 38.26 22.81
CA LEU A 709 -41.98 39.35 21.97
C LEU A 709 -42.81 40.62 22.16
N LEU A 710 -42.13 41.74 22.37
CA LEU A 710 -42.72 43.06 22.55
C LEU A 710 -42.19 44.02 21.49
N ARG A 711 -42.90 45.13 21.28
CA ARG A 711 -42.35 46.24 20.52
C ARG A 711 -41.25 46.92 21.34
N SER A 712 -40.10 47.17 20.73
CA SER A 712 -39.01 47.94 21.33
C SER A 712 -39.40 49.40 21.56
N SER A 713 -38.74 50.05 22.52
CA SER A 713 -38.88 51.50 22.78
C SER A 713 -38.09 52.37 21.78
N VAL A 714 -37.39 51.76 20.81
CA VAL A 714 -36.68 52.48 19.74
C VAL A 714 -37.71 53.15 18.82
N PRO A 715 -37.63 54.48 18.60
CA PRO A 715 -38.50 55.19 17.65
C PRO A 715 -38.33 54.66 16.22
N LEU A 716 -39.42 54.66 15.43
CA LEU A 716 -39.39 54.28 14.02
C LEU A 716 -38.64 55.29 13.15
#